data_AF-A0A3M1AQR3-F1
#
_entry.id   AF-A0A3M1AQR3-F1
#
_cell.length_a   1.000
_cell.length_b   1.000
_cell.length_c   1.000
_cell.angle_alpha   90.00
_cell.angle_beta   90.00
_cell.angle_gamma   90.00
#
_symmetry.space_group_name_H-M   'P 1'
#
loop_
_entity.id
_entity.type
_entity.pdbx_description
1 polymer ?
#
loop_
_entity_poly.entity_id
_entity_poly.type
_entity_poly.pdbx_seq_one_letter_code
_entity_poly.pdbx_strand_id
1 'polypeptide(L)'
;MMKKRNILLLTCLVLFLILTRRDFSRPHVRVLPDMQVSPAYESQSENTLFRDGLTMRRPVPGTIPRGFTPFPYGNSEAERRRAAAELKNPIPRTYAALDRGRFVFENFCAHCHGIGGHGDGGVARRFSGFSMSIVGKGTVDLPDGEIFHILTYGRNNMPGHAAQIPQEDRWKAILYLRDLQEREAQRLAALGLTVEEDPRKYTLVSAEYGAELFGKHCASCHGKEGKTPQKGIPRLNNPRVLAVADENFYLDIITHGRKGSIMPAWEKVLTPTQLRSIVAYIRSWLPARLDRSRVASELGDPERGRKLFRGNCAPCHGAHGEGGIAVSLNSPTFLAVASDAFLRDTITKGRKNTAMPAWPDLTAEEVSDLLAYIRSWGRPQHTFADVAPLIAKGSARIGKKIFRSRCSACHGKKGEGGIGSRLDSQSFLSIVDDRFLYRAIMEGRPGTAMPAWHFLEAQDVADLIRFIRKWQKTPSHRLPNVAHGGRPEFGKLLYERACIACHGPEGQGGLGGQIANPVFLDSASDEFLWRTIAYGKEGTPMRGFLKGTPGGALMDLESREIDHIIAYLRDLQVRPRVEPLKRPTLNRDLALGRFVYEEKGGCAKCHGSQGEGASGPALGNHDFLSVASDGYLIATTILGRANTQMLSFWRGGNVKLTDEEIEAVVAYIRNFANLPETKPREGPRSPTIVSE
;
A
#
# COMPACT_ATOMS: atom_id res chain seq x y z
N MET A 1 67.35 8.74 61.60
CA MET A 1 68.15 9.80 60.96
C MET A 1 68.31 9.48 59.48
N MET A 2 67.48 10.06 58.59
CA MET A 2 67.72 9.95 57.15
C MET A 2 69.04 10.66 56.82
N LYS A 3 70.00 9.93 56.21
CA LYS A 3 71.30 10.46 55.80
C LYS A 3 71.08 11.69 54.92
N LYS A 4 71.80 12.81 55.17
CA LYS A 4 71.69 14.10 54.45
C LYS A 4 71.65 13.95 52.91
N ARG A 5 72.28 12.91 52.36
CA ARG A 5 72.28 12.58 50.92
C ARG A 5 70.89 12.23 50.37
N ASN A 6 70.04 11.57 51.16
CA ASN A 6 68.68 11.20 50.72
C ASN A 6 67.73 12.39 50.77
N ILE A 7 67.94 13.34 51.70
CA ILE A 7 67.15 14.59 51.75
C ILE A 7 67.49 15.47 50.55
N LEU A 8 68.77 15.56 50.16
CA LEU A 8 69.22 16.32 48.98
C LEU A 8 68.68 15.72 47.67
N LEU A 9 68.73 14.39 47.52
CA LEU A 9 68.17 13.72 46.34
C LEU A 9 66.64 13.89 46.26
N LEU A 10 65.94 13.82 47.39
CA LEU A 10 64.49 14.03 47.42
C LEU A 10 64.13 15.49 47.10
N THR A 11 64.89 16.46 47.61
CA THR A 11 64.67 17.88 47.29
C THR A 11 64.98 18.20 45.83
N CYS A 12 66.06 17.65 45.25
CA CYS A 12 66.36 17.79 43.83
C CYS A 12 65.28 17.15 42.95
N LEU A 13 64.77 15.97 43.33
CA LEU A 13 63.68 15.31 42.60
C LEU A 13 62.39 16.12 42.66
N VAL A 14 62.02 16.66 43.83
CA VAL A 14 60.83 17.50 43.98
C VAL A 14 60.97 18.82 43.21
N LEU A 15 62.15 19.46 43.23
CA LEU A 15 62.41 20.68 42.47
C LEU A 15 62.36 20.42 40.95
N PHE A 16 62.93 19.31 40.50
CA PHE A 16 62.86 18.88 39.10
C PHE A 16 61.42 18.63 38.67
N LEU A 17 60.64 17.92 39.48
CA LEU A 17 59.22 17.66 39.20
C LEU A 17 58.37 18.94 39.20
N ILE A 18 58.71 19.95 40.00
CA ILE A 18 58.05 21.27 39.98
C ILE A 18 58.44 22.05 38.71
N LEU A 19 59.72 22.05 38.33
CA LEU A 19 60.22 22.71 37.12
C LEU A 19 59.74 22.05 35.82
N THR A 20 59.43 20.76 35.86
CA THR A 20 58.87 20.01 34.71
C THR A 20 57.34 19.90 34.74
N ARG A 21 56.62 20.59 35.66
CA ARG A 21 55.16 20.63 35.61
C ARG A 21 54.73 21.29 34.29
N ARG A 22 54.26 20.46 33.35
CA ARG A 22 53.61 20.90 32.12
C ARG A 22 52.28 21.55 32.48
N ASP A 23 52.21 22.87 32.32
CA ASP A 23 50.96 23.60 32.35
C ASP A 23 50.21 23.35 31.03
N PHE A 24 49.24 22.43 31.06
CA PHE A 24 48.40 22.09 29.91
C PHE A 24 47.40 23.20 29.54
N SER A 25 47.28 24.25 30.35
CA SER A 25 46.44 25.41 30.04
C SER A 25 47.15 26.45 29.15
N ARG A 26 48.44 26.27 28.87
CA ARG A 26 49.22 27.12 27.97
C ARG A 26 49.72 26.33 26.76
N PRO A 27 49.48 26.79 25.52
CA PRO A 27 49.97 26.10 24.34
C PRO A 27 51.50 26.06 24.32
N HIS A 28 52.06 24.93 23.89
CA HIS A 28 53.50 24.75 23.77
C HIS A 28 54.10 25.75 22.77
N VAL A 29 55.31 26.26 23.07
CA VAL A 29 56.05 27.13 22.15
C VAL A 29 56.41 26.33 20.90
N ARG A 30 55.83 26.72 19.75
CA ARG A 30 56.12 26.12 18.45
C ARG A 30 57.20 26.94 17.76
N VAL A 31 58.37 26.34 17.60
CA VAL A 31 59.48 26.91 16.83
C VAL A 31 59.25 26.45 15.38
N LEU A 32 58.80 27.36 14.50
CA LEU A 32 58.39 27.14 13.09
C LEU A 32 56.94 26.65 12.87
N PRO A 33 55.91 27.43 13.23
CA PRO A 33 54.50 27.05 13.05
C PRO A 33 54.11 26.83 11.58
N ASP A 34 54.72 27.57 10.64
CA ASP A 34 54.40 27.50 9.21
C ASP A 34 54.86 26.20 8.53
N MET A 35 55.71 25.40 9.20
CA MET A 35 56.13 24.07 8.77
C MET A 35 55.29 22.95 9.39
N GLN A 36 54.49 23.27 10.42
CA GLN A 36 53.60 22.33 11.10
C GLN A 36 52.14 22.52 10.71
N VAL A 37 51.78 23.73 10.28
CA VAL A 37 50.44 24.08 9.79
C VAL A 37 50.61 24.73 8.43
N SER A 38 50.09 24.08 7.39
CA SER A 38 50.13 24.63 6.04
C SER A 38 49.25 25.88 5.95
N PRO A 39 49.72 26.98 5.34
CA PRO A 39 48.88 28.12 5.02
C PRO A 39 47.91 27.85 3.86
N ALA A 40 48.04 26.71 3.16
CA ALA A 40 47.13 26.31 2.10
C ALA A 40 45.78 25.86 2.69
N TYR A 41 44.69 26.31 2.07
CA TYR A 41 43.35 25.82 2.37
C TYR A 41 43.19 24.40 1.81
N GLU A 42 42.51 23.54 2.57
CA GLU A 42 42.12 22.20 2.14
C GLU A 42 41.14 22.29 0.96
N SER A 43 41.19 21.32 0.04
CA SER A 43 40.41 21.38 -1.22
C SER A 43 38.89 21.51 -1.01
N GLN A 44 38.36 21.14 0.16
CA GLN A 44 36.94 21.25 0.50
C GLN A 44 36.67 22.14 1.74
N SER A 45 37.67 22.88 2.24
CA SER A 45 37.46 23.81 3.35
C SER A 45 36.89 25.14 2.86
N GLU A 46 36.22 25.85 3.76
CA GLU A 46 35.78 27.22 3.55
C GLU A 46 36.98 28.15 3.37
N ASN A 47 36.89 29.05 2.40
CA ASN A 47 37.94 30.00 2.07
C ASN A 47 37.45 31.43 2.22
N THR A 48 38.04 32.17 3.14
CA THR A 48 37.67 33.56 3.43
C THR A 48 38.20 34.56 2.38
N LEU A 49 39.08 34.13 1.47
CA LEU A 49 39.63 34.99 0.41
C LEU A 49 38.65 35.20 -0.75
N PHE A 50 37.70 34.29 -0.97
CA PHE A 50 36.72 34.38 -2.06
C PHE A 50 35.32 34.63 -1.52
N ARG A 51 34.57 35.52 -2.19
CA ARG A 51 33.21 35.94 -1.76
C ARG A 51 32.20 34.79 -1.66
N ASP A 52 32.42 33.70 -2.40
CA ASP A 52 31.57 32.50 -2.40
C ASP A 52 32.03 31.43 -1.39
N GLY A 53 33.10 31.67 -0.63
CA GLY A 53 33.61 30.75 0.38
C GLY A 53 34.30 29.51 -0.19
N LEU A 54 34.42 29.37 -1.51
CA LEU A 54 34.90 28.14 -2.15
C LEU A 54 36.41 28.16 -2.36
N THR A 55 37.13 27.22 -1.73
CA THR A 55 38.56 26.96 -2.03
C THR A 55 38.73 26.47 -3.48
N MET A 56 37.88 25.56 -3.95
CA MET A 56 37.89 25.08 -5.33
C MET A 56 37.14 26.06 -6.24
N ARG A 57 37.88 26.77 -7.10
CA ARG A 57 37.30 27.73 -8.04
C ARG A 57 36.59 27.02 -9.19
N ARG A 58 35.43 27.55 -9.58
CA ARG A 58 34.79 27.17 -10.85
C ARG A 58 35.63 27.68 -12.02
N PRO A 59 35.73 26.95 -13.14
CA PRO A 59 36.32 27.47 -14.36
C PRO A 59 35.62 28.77 -14.80
N VAL A 60 36.37 29.66 -15.46
CA VAL A 60 35.80 30.89 -16.03
C VAL A 60 34.69 30.50 -17.02
N PRO A 61 33.51 31.17 -17.01
CA PRO A 61 32.43 30.87 -17.93
C PRO A 61 32.90 30.83 -19.39
N GLY A 62 32.48 29.82 -20.15
CA GLY A 62 32.91 29.61 -21.55
C GLY A 62 34.23 28.85 -21.72
N THR A 63 34.92 28.49 -20.64
CA THR A 63 36.14 27.68 -20.72
C THR A 63 35.81 26.23 -21.11
N ILE A 64 36.42 25.75 -22.19
CA ILE A 64 36.35 24.36 -22.65
C ILE A 64 37.62 23.63 -22.17
N PRO A 65 37.50 22.54 -21.38
CA PRO A 65 38.66 21.75 -20.97
C PRO A 65 39.44 21.22 -22.18
N ARG A 66 40.77 21.15 -22.08
CA ARG A 66 41.60 20.57 -23.16
C ARG A 66 41.18 19.12 -23.40
N GLY A 67 40.84 18.79 -24.65
CA GLY A 67 40.34 17.47 -25.04
C GLY A 67 38.84 17.25 -24.81
N PHE A 68 38.08 18.28 -24.40
CA PHE A 68 36.63 18.21 -24.26
C PHE A 68 35.92 18.78 -25.48
N THR A 69 35.08 17.98 -26.13
CA THR A 69 34.21 18.43 -27.21
C THR A 69 32.85 18.80 -26.60
N PRO A 70 32.34 20.03 -26.81
CA PRO A 70 31.00 20.38 -26.34
C PRO A 70 29.94 19.46 -26.93
N PHE A 71 29.00 19.01 -26.10
CA PHE A 71 27.81 18.28 -26.54
C PHE A 71 26.68 19.31 -26.75
N PRO A 72 26.30 19.65 -28.00
CA PRO A 72 25.46 20.81 -28.29
C PRO A 72 23.95 20.54 -28.12
N TYR A 73 23.57 19.50 -27.38
CA TYR A 73 22.18 19.09 -27.17
C TYR A 73 21.78 19.27 -25.72
N GLY A 74 20.61 19.85 -25.47
CA GLY A 74 20.07 20.03 -24.12
C GLY A 74 19.45 18.76 -23.51
N ASN A 75 19.13 18.82 -22.20
CA ASN A 75 18.43 17.73 -21.49
C ASN A 75 16.89 17.82 -21.65
N SER A 76 16.41 17.85 -22.88
CA SER A 76 14.97 17.81 -23.17
C SER A 76 14.65 16.70 -24.15
N GLU A 77 13.39 16.27 -24.18
CA GLU A 77 12.90 15.27 -25.13
C GLU A 77 13.06 15.72 -26.58
N ALA A 78 12.87 17.02 -26.87
CA ALA A 78 13.06 17.58 -28.20
C ALA A 78 14.54 17.52 -28.64
N GLU A 79 15.45 17.86 -27.72
CA GLU A 79 16.89 17.81 -27.95
C GLU A 79 17.40 16.37 -28.10
N ARG A 80 16.80 15.41 -27.37
CA ARG A 80 17.06 13.99 -27.54
C ARG A 80 16.69 13.48 -28.93
N ARG A 81 15.52 13.90 -29.46
CA ARG A 81 15.08 13.55 -30.83
C ARG A 81 15.97 14.19 -31.89
N ARG A 82 16.43 15.43 -31.66
CA ARG A 82 17.43 16.07 -32.53
C ARG A 82 18.75 15.30 -32.53
N ALA A 83 19.26 14.91 -31.37
CA ALA A 83 20.46 14.07 -31.27
C ALA A 83 20.27 12.73 -31.99
N ALA A 84 19.09 12.12 -31.90
CA ALA A 84 18.76 10.88 -32.61
C ALA A 84 18.87 11.01 -34.14
N ALA A 85 18.48 12.16 -34.69
CA ALA A 85 18.49 12.42 -36.13
C ALA A 85 19.85 12.91 -36.65
N GLU A 86 20.54 13.74 -35.88
CA GLU A 86 21.73 14.49 -36.33
C GLU A 86 23.04 13.77 -35.98
N LEU A 87 23.09 13.03 -34.87
CA LEU A 87 24.35 12.55 -34.29
C LEU A 87 24.64 11.10 -34.69
N LYS A 88 25.87 10.88 -35.16
CA LYS A 88 26.39 9.55 -35.53
C LYS A 88 27.63 9.24 -34.70
N ASN A 89 27.86 7.96 -34.43
CA ASN A 89 29.05 7.53 -33.73
C ASN A 89 30.30 7.81 -34.59
N PRO A 90 31.23 8.68 -34.14
CA PRO A 90 32.41 9.06 -34.92
C PRO A 90 33.57 8.07 -34.77
N ILE A 91 33.47 7.08 -33.88
CA ILE A 91 34.57 6.17 -33.55
C ILE A 91 34.54 4.95 -34.48
N PRO A 92 35.65 4.62 -35.17
CA PRO A 92 35.71 3.43 -36.01
C PRO A 92 35.64 2.15 -35.16
N ARG A 93 34.92 1.14 -35.65
CA ARG A 93 34.78 -0.17 -34.99
C ARG A 93 36.07 -0.99 -35.14
N THR A 94 37.02 -0.77 -34.24
CA THR A 94 38.27 -1.53 -34.13
C THR A 94 38.26 -2.43 -32.89
N TYR A 95 39.13 -3.44 -32.83
CA TYR A 95 39.29 -4.28 -31.63
C TYR A 95 39.62 -3.47 -30.38
N ALA A 96 40.50 -2.47 -30.48
CA ALA A 96 40.85 -1.59 -29.36
C ALA A 96 39.65 -0.74 -28.88
N ALA A 97 38.83 -0.25 -29.81
CA ALA A 97 37.61 0.49 -29.45
C ALA A 97 36.56 -0.41 -28.79
N LEU A 98 36.38 -1.63 -29.28
CA LEU A 98 35.48 -2.63 -28.70
C LEU A 98 35.95 -3.10 -27.32
N ASP A 99 37.25 -3.34 -27.14
CA ASP A 99 37.83 -3.73 -25.84
C ASP A 99 37.67 -2.62 -24.80
N ARG A 100 37.93 -1.36 -25.19
CA ARG A 100 37.66 -0.21 -24.32
C ARG A 100 36.16 -0.05 -24.03
N GLY A 101 35.31 -0.24 -25.04
CA GLY A 101 33.86 -0.22 -24.89
C GLY A 101 33.35 -1.29 -23.92
N ARG A 102 33.89 -2.52 -24.00
CA ARG A 102 33.63 -3.61 -23.06
C ARG A 102 33.99 -3.20 -21.64
N PHE A 103 35.18 -2.66 -21.44
CA PHE A 103 35.62 -2.20 -20.13
C PHE A 103 34.66 -1.17 -19.54
N VAL A 104 34.22 -0.19 -20.32
CA VAL A 104 33.25 0.82 -19.86
C VAL A 104 31.91 0.16 -19.51
N PHE A 105 31.40 -0.73 -20.37
CA PHE A 105 30.12 -1.40 -20.18
C PHE A 105 30.10 -2.27 -18.92
N GLU A 106 31.13 -3.09 -18.71
CA GLU A 106 31.24 -3.98 -17.55
C GLU A 106 31.28 -3.20 -16.23
N ASN A 107 31.98 -2.06 -16.20
CA ASN A 107 32.14 -1.27 -14.98
C ASN A 107 30.91 -0.38 -14.68
N PHE A 108 30.26 0.19 -15.69
CA PHE A 108 29.21 1.20 -15.47
C PHE A 108 27.79 0.74 -15.82
N CYS A 109 27.63 -0.25 -16.70
CA CYS A 109 26.33 -0.61 -17.25
C CYS A 109 25.85 -2.00 -16.82
N ALA A 110 26.75 -2.99 -16.74
CA ALA A 110 26.42 -4.39 -16.49
C ALA A 110 25.74 -4.64 -15.13
N HIS A 111 26.00 -3.79 -14.13
CA HIS A 111 25.35 -3.86 -12.83
C HIS A 111 23.81 -3.72 -12.90
N CYS A 112 23.30 -2.99 -13.90
CA CYS A 112 21.87 -2.87 -14.18
C CYS A 112 21.46 -3.72 -15.38
N HIS A 113 22.16 -3.60 -16.51
CA HIS A 113 21.77 -4.22 -17.78
C HIS A 113 22.23 -5.68 -17.95
N GLY A 114 23.02 -6.21 -17.01
CA GLY A 114 23.63 -7.55 -17.11
C GLY A 114 24.83 -7.58 -18.06
N ILE A 115 25.73 -8.54 -17.88
CA ILE A 115 26.95 -8.62 -18.70
C ILE A 115 26.67 -8.95 -20.17
N GLY A 116 25.57 -9.67 -20.44
CA GLY A 116 25.04 -9.93 -21.78
C GLY A 116 24.02 -8.90 -22.28
N GLY A 117 23.71 -7.86 -21.50
CA GLY A 117 22.75 -6.82 -21.91
C GLY A 117 21.27 -7.21 -21.85
N HIS A 118 20.91 -8.27 -21.12
CA HIS A 118 19.53 -8.77 -21.05
C HIS A 118 18.61 -8.01 -20.07
N GLY A 119 19.14 -7.02 -19.35
CA GLY A 119 18.41 -6.27 -18.33
C GLY A 119 18.41 -6.96 -16.96
N ASP A 120 19.35 -7.88 -16.73
CA ASP A 120 19.37 -8.79 -15.59
C ASP A 120 20.56 -8.53 -14.65
N GLY A 121 21.06 -7.31 -14.57
CA GLY A 121 22.16 -6.95 -13.67
C GLY A 121 21.78 -7.07 -12.18
N GLY A 122 22.78 -7.30 -11.32
CA GLY A 122 22.55 -7.52 -9.88
C GLY A 122 21.80 -6.40 -9.16
N VAL A 123 22.00 -5.15 -9.56
CA VAL A 123 21.26 -3.98 -9.05
C VAL A 123 19.82 -3.97 -9.56
N ALA A 124 19.62 -4.28 -10.85
CA ALA A 124 18.29 -4.37 -11.42
C ALA A 124 17.44 -5.47 -10.75
N ARG A 125 18.05 -6.61 -10.42
CA ARG A 125 17.38 -7.69 -9.67
C ARG A 125 16.95 -7.30 -8.26
N ARG A 126 17.62 -6.33 -7.61
CA ARG A 126 17.37 -5.91 -6.23
C ARG A 126 16.38 -4.75 -6.11
N PHE A 127 16.41 -3.79 -7.05
CA PHE A 127 15.60 -2.57 -7.04
C PHE A 127 14.45 -2.63 -8.05
N SER A 128 13.64 -3.70 -8.00
CA SER A 128 12.36 -3.83 -8.75
C SER A 128 12.45 -3.99 -10.28
N GLY A 129 13.56 -4.50 -10.83
CA GLY A 129 13.59 -5.07 -12.20
C GLY A 129 13.51 -4.06 -13.34
N PHE A 130 13.75 -2.77 -13.07
CA PHE A 130 13.54 -1.66 -14.01
C PHE A 130 14.61 -1.51 -15.12
N SER A 131 15.54 -2.45 -15.27
CA SER A 131 16.55 -2.35 -16.33
C SER A 131 16.04 -2.97 -17.64
N MET A 132 16.02 -2.16 -18.69
CA MET A 132 15.68 -2.62 -20.04
C MET A 132 16.79 -3.52 -20.60
N SER A 133 16.41 -4.51 -21.40
CA SER A 133 17.40 -5.21 -22.23
C SER A 133 17.86 -4.28 -23.32
N ILE A 134 19.16 -4.18 -23.45
CA ILE A 134 19.81 -3.42 -24.51
C ILE A 134 20.04 -4.27 -25.76
N VAL A 135 19.86 -5.59 -25.67
CA VAL A 135 19.90 -6.52 -26.81
C VAL A 135 18.52 -6.89 -27.36
N GLY A 136 17.45 -6.37 -26.75
CA GLY A 136 16.08 -6.52 -27.24
C GLY A 136 15.69 -5.49 -28.30
N LYS A 137 14.69 -5.81 -29.14
CA LYS A 137 14.25 -5.00 -30.29
C LYS A 137 14.03 -3.51 -29.96
N GLY A 138 13.44 -3.20 -28.81
CA GLY A 138 13.17 -1.82 -28.36
C GLY A 138 14.41 -0.94 -28.13
N THR A 139 15.60 -1.54 -27.98
CA THR A 139 16.89 -0.81 -27.90
C THR A 139 17.72 -0.98 -29.17
N VAL A 140 17.56 -2.10 -29.89
CA VAL A 140 18.21 -2.34 -31.20
C VAL A 140 17.83 -1.25 -32.21
N ASP A 141 16.57 -0.83 -32.22
CA ASP A 141 16.04 0.13 -33.19
C ASP A 141 16.39 1.61 -32.89
N LEU A 142 16.96 1.91 -31.72
CA LEU A 142 17.31 3.30 -31.36
C LEU A 142 18.53 3.78 -32.14
N PRO A 143 18.55 5.02 -32.67
CA PRO A 143 19.76 5.58 -33.28
C PRO A 143 20.90 5.78 -32.27
N ASP A 144 22.15 5.64 -32.71
CA ASP A 144 23.33 5.82 -31.84
C ASP A 144 23.36 7.20 -31.15
N GLY A 145 22.92 8.25 -31.87
CA GLY A 145 22.78 9.60 -31.30
C GLY A 145 21.78 9.70 -30.15
N GLU A 146 20.69 8.91 -30.19
CA GLU A 146 19.71 8.83 -29.11
C GLU A 146 20.30 8.14 -27.89
N ILE A 147 21.00 7.02 -28.11
CA ILE A 147 21.66 6.27 -27.04
C ILE A 147 22.73 7.14 -26.36
N PHE A 148 23.49 7.91 -27.14
CA PHE A 148 24.50 8.83 -26.62
C PHE A 148 23.90 9.94 -25.75
N HIS A 149 22.73 10.48 -26.13
CA HIS A 149 22.00 11.45 -25.32
C HIS A 149 21.55 10.84 -23.99
N ILE A 150 20.97 9.64 -24.02
CA ILE A 150 20.53 8.90 -22.82
C ILE A 150 21.72 8.62 -21.88
N LEU A 151 22.87 8.20 -22.40
CA LEU A 151 24.08 8.02 -21.58
C LEU A 151 24.58 9.33 -20.96
N THR A 152 24.32 10.47 -21.61
CA THR A 152 24.76 11.78 -21.15
C THR A 152 23.84 12.31 -20.03
N TYR A 153 22.53 12.31 -20.25
CA TYR A 153 21.56 12.95 -19.34
C TYR A 153 20.69 12.01 -18.50
N GLY A 154 20.68 10.72 -18.83
CA GLY A 154 19.81 9.73 -18.23
C GLY A 154 18.41 9.72 -18.87
N ARG A 155 17.61 8.73 -18.50
CA ARG A 155 16.20 8.59 -18.92
C ARG A 155 15.45 7.72 -17.93
N ASN A 156 14.29 8.18 -17.48
CA ASN A 156 13.49 7.50 -16.45
C ASN A 156 14.36 7.21 -15.20
N ASN A 157 14.46 5.95 -14.79
CA ASN A 157 15.27 5.51 -13.65
C ASN A 157 16.77 5.31 -14.00
N MET A 158 17.17 5.47 -15.27
CA MET A 158 18.58 5.40 -15.66
C MET A 158 19.25 6.75 -15.39
N PRO A 159 20.29 6.80 -14.53
CA PRO A 159 21.01 8.03 -14.25
C PRO A 159 21.82 8.49 -15.47
N GLY A 160 22.10 9.80 -15.54
CA GLY A 160 23.06 10.34 -16.50
C GLY A 160 24.50 10.02 -16.09
N HIS A 161 25.33 9.61 -17.06
CA HIS A 161 26.72 9.21 -16.84
C HIS A 161 27.74 10.26 -17.33
N ALA A 162 27.28 11.47 -17.65
CA ALA A 162 28.16 12.51 -18.20
C ALA A 162 29.33 12.90 -17.30
N ALA A 163 29.15 12.80 -15.98
CA ALA A 163 30.15 13.16 -14.99
C ALA A 163 31.21 12.06 -14.77
N GLN A 164 30.87 10.79 -15.08
CA GLN A 164 31.70 9.63 -14.76
C GLN A 164 32.39 9.04 -15.99
N ILE A 165 31.80 9.16 -17.18
CA ILE A 165 32.29 8.52 -18.40
C ILE A 165 32.62 9.60 -19.44
N PRO A 166 33.88 9.71 -19.91
CA PRO A 166 34.25 10.63 -20.99
C PRO A 166 33.43 10.42 -22.27
N GLN A 167 33.24 11.47 -23.07
CA GLN A 167 32.43 11.41 -24.30
C GLN A 167 32.93 10.34 -25.29
N GLU A 168 34.23 10.24 -25.50
CA GLU A 168 34.82 9.21 -26.37
C GLU A 168 34.51 7.79 -25.86
N ASP A 169 34.58 7.58 -24.55
CA ASP A 169 34.29 6.29 -23.91
C ASP A 169 32.79 5.95 -23.95
N ARG A 170 31.89 6.94 -23.89
CA ARG A 170 30.45 6.74 -24.13
C ARG A 170 30.19 6.27 -25.57
N TRP A 171 30.91 6.80 -26.55
CA TRP A 171 30.83 6.32 -27.94
C TRP A 171 31.36 4.88 -28.12
N LYS A 172 32.47 4.55 -27.47
CA LYS A 172 33.02 3.18 -27.47
C LYS A 172 32.09 2.20 -26.75
N ALA A 173 31.43 2.61 -25.68
CA ALA A 173 30.40 1.80 -25.01
C ALA A 173 29.21 1.48 -25.93
N ILE A 174 28.80 2.43 -26.78
CA ILE A 174 27.77 2.18 -27.80
C ILE A 174 28.25 1.15 -28.83
N LEU A 175 29.52 1.22 -29.29
CA LEU A 175 30.08 0.19 -30.19
C LEU A 175 30.02 -1.21 -29.56
N TYR A 176 30.38 -1.33 -28.28
CA TYR A 176 30.29 -2.62 -27.58
C TYR A 176 28.83 -3.07 -27.36
N LEU A 177 27.91 -2.14 -27.10
CA LEU A 177 26.48 -2.44 -27.04
C LEU A 177 25.97 -3.00 -28.38
N ARG A 178 26.38 -2.43 -29.51
CA ARG A 178 26.06 -2.97 -30.84
C ARG A 178 26.69 -4.35 -31.08
N ASP A 179 27.90 -4.57 -30.57
CA ASP A 179 28.55 -5.89 -30.61
C ASP A 179 27.76 -6.93 -29.79
N LEU A 180 27.24 -6.57 -28.62
CA LEU A 180 26.34 -7.42 -27.82
C LEU A 180 25.03 -7.74 -28.56
N GLN A 181 24.43 -6.73 -29.20
CA GLN A 181 23.22 -6.90 -30.02
C GLN A 181 23.45 -7.85 -31.19
N GLU A 182 24.58 -7.71 -31.88
CA GLU A 182 24.95 -8.56 -33.01
C GLU A 182 25.22 -10.00 -32.57
N ARG A 183 25.95 -10.20 -31.47
CA ARG A 183 26.19 -11.54 -30.90
C ARG A 183 24.88 -12.21 -30.47
N GLU A 184 23.97 -11.44 -29.87
CA GLU A 184 22.66 -11.97 -29.50
C GLU A 184 21.82 -12.31 -30.73
N ALA A 185 21.82 -11.45 -31.76
CA ALA A 185 21.14 -11.73 -33.01
C ALA A 185 21.69 -12.99 -33.71
N GLN A 186 23.02 -13.17 -33.73
CA GLN A 186 23.66 -14.38 -34.26
C GLN A 186 23.31 -15.63 -33.44
N ARG A 187 23.33 -15.52 -32.10
CA ARG A 187 22.92 -16.60 -31.19
C ARG A 187 21.46 -17.00 -31.43
N LEU A 188 20.55 -16.03 -31.56
CA LEU A 188 19.13 -16.28 -31.81
C LEU A 188 18.91 -16.88 -33.20
N ALA A 189 19.57 -16.35 -34.23
CA ALA A 189 19.51 -16.88 -35.60
C ALA A 189 20.00 -18.34 -35.68
N ALA A 190 21.08 -18.69 -34.96
CA ALA A 190 21.57 -20.07 -34.85
C ALA A 190 20.57 -21.03 -34.18
N LEU A 191 19.64 -20.48 -33.37
CA LEU A 191 18.55 -21.21 -32.72
C LEU A 191 17.25 -21.18 -33.53
N GLY A 192 17.24 -20.59 -34.74
CA GLY A 192 16.04 -20.40 -35.55
C GLY A 192 15.05 -19.39 -34.95
N LEU A 193 15.50 -18.53 -34.03
CA LEU A 193 14.70 -17.53 -33.34
C LEU A 193 15.00 -16.14 -33.91
N THR A 194 13.97 -15.31 -34.04
CA THR A 194 14.14 -13.89 -34.36
C THR A 194 14.34 -13.08 -33.07
N VAL A 195 14.95 -11.88 -33.16
CA VAL A 195 14.88 -10.90 -32.07
C VAL A 195 13.41 -10.52 -31.89
N GLU A 196 12.73 -11.15 -30.93
CA GLU A 196 11.31 -10.91 -30.65
C GLU A 196 11.05 -9.45 -30.24
N GLU A 197 9.87 -8.91 -30.59
CA GLU A 197 9.40 -7.67 -29.98
C GLU A 197 9.46 -7.82 -28.47
N ASP A 198 10.07 -6.84 -27.79
CA ASP A 198 10.23 -6.90 -26.34
C ASP A 198 8.84 -6.99 -25.68
N PRO A 199 8.48 -8.12 -25.05
CA PRO A 199 7.22 -8.27 -24.35
C PRO A 199 7.15 -7.34 -23.14
N ARG A 200 8.20 -6.58 -22.80
CA ARG A 200 8.15 -5.50 -21.80
C ARG A 200 7.26 -4.33 -22.19
N LYS A 201 6.62 -4.35 -23.36
CA LYS A 201 5.39 -3.56 -23.57
C LYS A 201 4.23 -4.08 -22.70
N TYR A 202 4.24 -5.36 -22.31
CA TYR A 202 3.27 -6.06 -21.46
C TYR A 202 3.88 -7.26 -20.68
N THR A 203 4.39 -7.03 -19.45
CA THR A 203 4.61 -8.02 -18.35
C THR A 203 5.59 -9.21 -18.56
N LEU A 204 6.76 -9.16 -17.90
CA LEU A 204 7.86 -10.16 -17.90
C LEU A 204 7.61 -11.52 -17.21
N VAL A 205 6.42 -11.78 -16.67
CA VAL A 205 6.01 -13.08 -16.11
C VAL A 205 4.61 -13.34 -16.65
N SER A 206 4.44 -14.38 -17.46
CA SER A 206 3.15 -14.68 -18.09
C SER A 206 2.81 -16.18 -18.02
N ALA A 207 1.51 -16.47 -18.01
CA ALA A 207 1.03 -17.85 -18.00
C ALA A 207 1.29 -18.54 -19.35
N GLU A 208 1.29 -17.79 -20.44
CA GLU A 208 1.54 -18.28 -21.80
C GLU A 208 2.98 -18.78 -21.94
N TYR A 209 3.96 -18.01 -21.45
CA TYR A 209 5.37 -18.42 -21.44
C TYR A 209 5.61 -19.58 -20.47
N GLY A 210 4.94 -19.54 -19.31
CA GLY A 210 4.92 -20.66 -18.37
C GLY A 210 4.36 -21.95 -18.97
N ALA A 211 3.35 -21.87 -19.84
CA ALA A 211 2.73 -23.01 -20.49
C ALA A 211 3.72 -23.76 -21.39
N GLU A 212 4.50 -23.02 -22.16
CA GLU A 212 5.53 -23.57 -23.02
C GLU A 212 6.62 -24.28 -22.22
N LEU A 213 7.14 -23.62 -21.18
CA LEU A 213 8.17 -24.16 -20.30
C LEU A 213 7.66 -25.40 -19.54
N PHE A 214 6.44 -25.34 -19.02
CA PHE A 214 5.79 -26.47 -18.35
C PHE A 214 5.65 -27.67 -19.30
N GLY A 215 5.28 -27.42 -20.56
CA GLY A 215 5.21 -28.45 -21.60
C GLY A 215 6.56 -29.15 -21.83
N LYS A 216 7.65 -28.38 -21.88
CA LYS A 216 9.01 -28.91 -22.14
C LYS A 216 9.63 -29.64 -20.94
N HIS A 217 9.34 -29.19 -19.72
CA HIS A 217 10.11 -29.61 -18.54
C HIS A 217 9.28 -30.39 -17.50
N CYS A 218 7.98 -30.15 -17.41
CA CYS A 218 7.14 -30.64 -16.30
C CYS A 218 6.06 -31.65 -16.75
N ALA A 219 5.55 -31.50 -17.97
CA ALA A 219 4.40 -32.25 -18.46
C ALA A 219 4.66 -33.76 -18.64
N SER A 220 5.92 -34.18 -18.79
CA SER A 220 6.29 -35.61 -18.89
C SER A 220 5.89 -36.42 -17.65
N CYS A 221 5.96 -35.80 -16.46
CA CYS A 221 5.56 -36.39 -15.19
C CYS A 221 4.15 -35.93 -14.77
N HIS A 222 3.89 -34.62 -14.81
CA HIS A 222 2.64 -34.05 -14.29
C HIS A 222 1.48 -34.06 -15.30
N GLY A 223 1.73 -34.46 -16.55
CA GLY A 223 0.75 -34.48 -17.63
C GLY A 223 0.50 -33.11 -18.24
N LYS A 224 -0.13 -33.11 -19.41
CA LYS A 224 -0.63 -31.87 -20.03
C LYS A 224 -1.65 -31.21 -19.10
N GLU A 225 -1.46 -29.93 -18.83
CA GLU A 225 -2.28 -29.15 -17.88
C GLU A 225 -2.30 -29.70 -16.44
N GLY A 226 -1.27 -30.45 -16.01
CA GLY A 226 -1.16 -30.93 -14.63
C GLY A 226 -2.13 -32.04 -14.24
N LYS A 227 -2.72 -32.73 -15.24
CA LYS A 227 -3.83 -33.70 -15.08
C LYS A 227 -3.41 -35.13 -14.73
N THR A 228 -2.12 -35.48 -14.72
CA THR A 228 -1.69 -36.89 -14.56
C THR A 228 -2.05 -37.47 -13.18
N PRO A 229 -2.73 -38.64 -13.11
CA PRO A 229 -3.02 -39.35 -11.87
C PRO A 229 -2.04 -40.49 -11.56
N GLN A 230 -0.74 -40.32 -11.81
CA GLN A 230 0.24 -41.39 -11.58
C GLN A 230 0.57 -41.51 -10.08
N LYS A 231 0.68 -42.75 -9.58
CA LYS A 231 0.98 -43.03 -8.17
C LYS A 231 2.30 -42.37 -7.75
N GLY A 232 2.24 -41.47 -6.76
CA GLY A 232 3.42 -40.73 -6.27
C GLY A 232 3.66 -39.36 -6.94
N ILE A 233 2.92 -39.02 -8.00
CA ILE A 233 2.99 -37.72 -8.69
C ILE A 233 1.65 -36.97 -8.47
N PRO A 234 1.65 -35.79 -7.85
CA PRO A 234 0.42 -35.06 -7.57
C PRO A 234 -0.20 -34.44 -8.82
N ARG A 235 -1.54 -34.37 -8.86
CA ARG A 235 -2.29 -33.52 -9.79
C ARG A 235 -2.11 -32.05 -9.40
N LEU A 236 -1.52 -31.27 -10.28
CA LEU A 236 -1.19 -29.86 -10.01
C LEU A 236 -2.37 -28.92 -10.22
N ASN A 237 -3.35 -29.31 -11.03
CA ASN A 237 -4.56 -28.53 -11.30
C ASN A 237 -5.71 -28.82 -10.31
N ASN A 238 -5.41 -29.30 -9.10
CA ASN A 238 -6.42 -29.57 -8.09
C ASN A 238 -6.92 -28.23 -7.49
N PRO A 239 -8.21 -27.85 -7.65
CA PRO A 239 -8.73 -26.56 -7.19
C PRO A 239 -8.53 -26.32 -5.69
N ARG A 240 -8.65 -27.37 -4.86
CA ARG A 240 -8.44 -27.26 -3.41
C ARG A 240 -6.99 -26.94 -3.05
N VAL A 241 -6.03 -27.49 -3.81
CA VAL A 241 -4.59 -27.24 -3.58
C VAL A 241 -4.20 -25.87 -4.13
N LEU A 242 -4.67 -25.52 -5.33
CA LEU A 242 -4.47 -24.19 -5.93
C LEU A 242 -5.04 -23.06 -5.07
N ALA A 243 -6.13 -23.31 -4.33
CA ALA A 243 -6.73 -22.33 -3.43
C ALA A 243 -5.89 -22.08 -2.16
N VAL A 244 -5.19 -23.08 -1.63
CA VAL A 244 -4.44 -22.97 -0.36
C VAL A 244 -2.94 -22.70 -0.56
N ALA A 245 -2.36 -23.21 -1.64
CA ALA A 245 -0.94 -23.03 -1.97
C ALA A 245 -0.70 -21.69 -2.67
N ASP A 246 0.17 -20.87 -2.10
CA ASP A 246 0.56 -19.59 -2.68
C ASP A 246 1.68 -19.73 -3.73
N GLU A 247 2.10 -18.61 -4.33
CA GLU A 247 3.16 -18.59 -5.35
C GLU A 247 4.50 -19.08 -4.80
N ASN A 248 4.81 -18.75 -3.55
CA ASN A 248 6.07 -19.11 -2.91
C ASN A 248 6.15 -20.62 -2.65
N PHE A 249 5.04 -21.26 -2.31
CA PHE A 249 4.95 -22.72 -2.18
C PHE A 249 5.37 -23.43 -3.47
N TYR A 250 4.80 -23.03 -4.61
CA TYR A 250 5.16 -23.64 -5.89
C TYR A 250 6.57 -23.28 -6.31
N LEU A 251 6.98 -22.02 -6.11
CA LEU A 251 8.32 -21.57 -6.48
C LEU A 251 9.39 -22.34 -5.70
N ASP A 252 9.22 -22.54 -4.40
CA ASP A 252 10.17 -23.29 -3.56
C ASP A 252 10.33 -24.74 -4.01
N ILE A 253 9.20 -25.45 -4.23
CA ILE A 253 9.21 -26.85 -4.66
C ILE A 253 9.83 -27.02 -6.04
N ILE A 254 9.55 -26.11 -6.98
CA ILE A 254 10.10 -26.19 -8.36
C ILE A 254 11.60 -25.80 -8.36
N THR A 255 11.97 -24.78 -7.58
CA THR A 255 13.36 -24.31 -7.49
C THR A 255 14.26 -25.38 -6.87
N HIS A 256 13.90 -25.89 -5.69
CA HIS A 256 14.74 -26.76 -4.89
C HIS A 256 14.41 -28.26 -5.01
N GLY A 257 13.34 -28.61 -5.72
CA GLY A 257 12.81 -29.98 -5.73
C GLY A 257 12.19 -30.35 -4.38
N ARG A 258 11.74 -31.60 -4.23
CA ARG A 258 11.14 -32.09 -2.98
C ARG A 258 11.90 -33.29 -2.43
N LYS A 259 12.59 -33.08 -1.30
CA LYS A 259 13.37 -34.10 -0.59
C LYS A 259 12.51 -35.34 -0.26
N GLY A 260 13.02 -36.53 -0.57
CA GLY A 260 12.29 -37.79 -0.37
C GLY A 260 11.25 -38.09 -1.47
N SER A 261 11.28 -37.37 -2.59
CA SER A 261 10.45 -37.63 -3.77
C SER A 261 11.29 -37.66 -5.05
N ILE A 262 10.67 -38.06 -6.15
CA ILE A 262 11.29 -38.05 -7.49
C ILE A 262 11.31 -36.66 -8.14
N MET A 263 10.79 -35.62 -7.49
CA MET A 263 10.72 -34.26 -8.06
C MET A 263 12.11 -33.60 -8.06
N PRO A 264 12.69 -33.30 -9.23
CA PRO A 264 14.01 -32.69 -9.34
C PRO A 264 13.99 -31.18 -9.02
N ALA A 265 15.16 -30.62 -8.71
CA ALA A 265 15.38 -29.19 -8.55
C ALA A 265 15.66 -28.52 -9.90
N TRP A 266 14.99 -27.40 -10.20
CA TRP A 266 15.09 -26.73 -11.50
C TRP A 266 15.90 -25.43 -11.48
N GLU A 267 16.38 -24.97 -10.33
CA GLU A 267 17.17 -23.73 -10.19
C GLU A 267 18.47 -23.71 -11.02
N LYS A 268 19.00 -24.89 -11.36
CA LYS A 268 20.22 -25.05 -12.18
C LYS A 268 19.95 -25.08 -13.68
N VAL A 269 18.68 -25.22 -14.08
CA VAL A 269 18.25 -25.42 -15.47
C VAL A 269 17.41 -24.24 -15.96
N LEU A 270 16.61 -23.65 -15.07
CA LEU A 270 15.66 -22.58 -15.38
C LEU A 270 15.98 -21.32 -14.57
N THR A 271 15.87 -20.16 -15.23
CA THR A 271 16.07 -18.86 -14.59
C THR A 271 14.94 -18.53 -13.61
N PRO A 272 15.15 -17.62 -12.63
CA PRO A 272 14.10 -17.20 -11.71
C PRO A 272 12.82 -16.67 -12.40
N THR A 273 12.94 -16.05 -13.57
CA THR A 273 11.79 -15.56 -14.35
C THR A 273 11.03 -16.70 -15.04
N GLN A 274 11.74 -17.70 -15.55
CA GLN A 274 11.13 -18.90 -16.12
C GLN A 274 10.41 -19.72 -15.05
N LEU A 275 11.03 -19.88 -13.87
CA LEU A 275 10.41 -20.52 -12.72
C LEU A 275 9.12 -19.80 -12.30
N ARG A 276 9.15 -18.46 -12.19
CA ARG A 276 7.95 -17.66 -11.90
C ARG A 276 6.88 -17.74 -12.99
N SER A 277 7.26 -17.86 -14.26
CA SER A 277 6.32 -18.02 -15.36
C SER A 277 5.64 -19.39 -15.32
N ILE A 278 6.38 -20.46 -15.02
CA ILE A 278 5.80 -21.80 -14.76
C ILE A 278 4.81 -21.75 -13.60
N VAL A 279 5.14 -21.06 -12.50
CA VAL A 279 4.22 -20.85 -11.38
C VAL A 279 2.98 -20.07 -11.83
N ALA A 280 3.13 -19.01 -12.63
CA ALA A 280 2.02 -18.25 -13.17
C ALA A 280 1.09 -19.11 -14.04
N TYR A 281 1.64 -20.03 -14.83
CA TYR A 281 0.86 -20.99 -15.60
C TYR A 281 0.15 -22.03 -14.74
N ILE A 282 0.81 -22.61 -13.73
CA ILE A 282 0.15 -23.52 -12.78
C ILE A 282 -1.03 -22.82 -12.08
N ARG A 283 -0.84 -21.54 -11.72
CA ARG A 283 -1.89 -20.71 -11.10
C ARG A 283 -3.00 -20.28 -12.05
N SER A 284 -2.77 -20.29 -13.36
CA SER A 284 -3.83 -19.97 -14.34
C SER A 284 -4.90 -21.04 -14.42
N TRP A 285 -4.63 -22.26 -13.92
CA TRP A 285 -5.62 -23.33 -13.79
C TRP A 285 -6.56 -23.16 -12.60
N LEU A 286 -6.35 -22.14 -11.76
CA LEU A 286 -7.39 -21.72 -10.83
C LEU A 286 -8.62 -21.37 -11.70
N PRO A 287 -9.80 -21.97 -11.46
CA PRO A 287 -11.00 -21.62 -12.22
C PRO A 287 -11.14 -20.11 -12.26
N ALA A 288 -11.52 -19.60 -13.45
CA ALA A 288 -11.53 -18.18 -13.79
C ALA A 288 -11.90 -17.37 -12.56
N ARG A 289 -10.92 -16.59 -12.06
CA ARG A 289 -11.02 -15.83 -10.82
C ARG A 289 -12.38 -15.13 -10.87
N LEU A 290 -13.30 -15.54 -9.99
CA LEU A 290 -14.65 -15.00 -9.90
C LEU A 290 -14.57 -13.50 -10.17
N ASP A 291 -15.25 -13.04 -11.22
CA ASP A 291 -15.19 -11.65 -11.63
C ASP A 291 -15.76 -10.81 -10.49
N ARG A 292 -14.86 -10.25 -9.69
CA ARG A 292 -15.19 -9.55 -8.45
C ARG A 292 -16.03 -8.31 -8.71
N SER A 293 -15.94 -7.74 -9.91
CA SER A 293 -16.75 -6.59 -10.33
C SER A 293 -18.22 -6.96 -10.53
N ARG A 294 -18.51 -8.26 -10.72
CA ARG A 294 -19.86 -8.81 -10.92
C ARG A 294 -20.43 -9.46 -9.66
N VAL A 295 -19.78 -9.27 -8.51
CA VAL A 295 -20.26 -9.81 -7.23
C VAL A 295 -20.62 -8.71 -6.26
N ALA A 296 -21.92 -8.58 -6.04
CA ALA A 296 -22.50 -7.59 -5.13
C ALA A 296 -23.86 -8.09 -4.60
N SER A 297 -24.21 -7.74 -3.37
CA SER A 297 -25.45 -8.23 -2.75
C SER A 297 -26.72 -7.76 -3.46
N GLU A 298 -26.67 -6.62 -4.15
CA GLU A 298 -27.77 -6.08 -4.96
C GLU A 298 -28.04 -6.86 -6.25
N LEU A 299 -27.06 -7.62 -6.74
CA LEU A 299 -27.19 -8.46 -7.93
C LEU A 299 -27.72 -9.86 -7.63
N GLY A 300 -27.78 -10.23 -6.34
CA GLY A 300 -28.15 -11.57 -5.90
C GLY A 300 -29.61 -11.74 -5.50
N ASP A 301 -30.06 -13.00 -5.55
CA ASP A 301 -31.37 -13.46 -5.10
C ASP A 301 -31.26 -14.08 -3.70
N PRO A 302 -31.90 -13.49 -2.67
CA PRO A 302 -31.82 -14.00 -1.31
C PRO A 302 -32.45 -15.39 -1.13
N GLU A 303 -33.42 -15.80 -1.96
CA GLU A 303 -34.02 -17.13 -1.87
C GLU A 303 -33.09 -18.22 -2.42
N ARG A 304 -32.38 -17.94 -3.53
CA ARG A 304 -31.31 -18.83 -4.01
C ARG A 304 -30.15 -18.88 -3.01
N GLY A 305 -29.77 -17.73 -2.48
CA GLY A 305 -28.75 -17.60 -1.44
C GLY A 305 -29.08 -18.41 -0.20
N ARG A 306 -30.33 -18.39 0.25
CA ARG A 306 -30.82 -19.19 1.38
C ARG A 306 -30.62 -20.69 1.16
N LYS A 307 -30.90 -21.18 -0.05
CA LYS A 307 -30.72 -22.60 -0.40
C LYS A 307 -29.24 -22.99 -0.36
N LEU A 308 -28.38 -22.17 -0.95
CA LEU A 308 -26.92 -22.35 -0.92
C LEU A 308 -26.38 -22.32 0.52
N PHE A 309 -26.81 -21.34 1.31
CA PHE A 309 -26.39 -21.16 2.69
C PHE A 309 -26.77 -22.36 3.57
N ARG A 310 -28.00 -22.87 3.42
CA ARG A 310 -28.49 -24.04 4.18
C ARG A 310 -27.63 -25.29 3.95
N GLY A 311 -27.18 -25.52 2.72
CA GLY A 311 -26.37 -26.69 2.37
C GLY A 311 -24.89 -26.57 2.77
N ASN A 312 -24.33 -25.36 2.78
CA ASN A 312 -22.88 -25.16 2.87
C ASN A 312 -22.40 -24.41 4.12
N CYS A 313 -23.22 -23.50 4.66
CA CYS A 313 -22.80 -22.53 5.68
C CYS A 313 -23.49 -22.77 7.04
N ALA A 314 -24.78 -23.15 7.00
CA ALA A 314 -25.60 -23.35 8.19
C ALA A 314 -25.05 -24.37 9.21
N PRO A 315 -24.36 -25.47 8.81
CA PRO A 315 -23.79 -26.40 9.79
C PRO A 315 -22.85 -25.75 10.82
N CYS A 316 -22.16 -24.67 10.43
CA CYS A 316 -21.27 -23.93 11.34
C CYS A 316 -21.89 -22.62 11.83
N HIS A 317 -22.62 -21.91 10.96
CA HIS A 317 -23.13 -20.56 11.22
C HIS A 317 -24.59 -20.51 11.73
N GLY A 318 -25.26 -21.65 11.90
CA GLY A 318 -26.67 -21.72 12.29
C GLY A 318 -27.61 -21.53 11.09
N ALA A 319 -28.89 -21.93 11.24
CA ALA A 319 -29.84 -21.95 10.12
C ALA A 319 -30.22 -20.55 9.63
N HIS A 320 -30.13 -19.56 10.52
CA HIS A 320 -30.45 -18.15 10.30
C HIS A 320 -29.22 -17.26 10.53
N GLY A 321 -28.01 -17.81 10.51
CA GLY A 321 -26.77 -17.05 10.75
C GLY A 321 -26.54 -16.67 12.21
N GLU A 322 -27.29 -17.24 13.16
CA GLU A 322 -27.21 -17.00 14.60
C GLU A 322 -25.87 -17.41 15.23
N GLY A 323 -25.06 -18.17 14.50
CA GLY A 323 -23.76 -18.69 14.94
C GLY A 323 -23.89 -20.07 15.58
N GLY A 324 -22.86 -20.45 16.34
CA GLY A 324 -22.74 -21.75 16.99
C GLY A 324 -21.26 -22.14 17.05
N ILE A 325 -20.88 -23.10 16.21
CA ILE A 325 -19.46 -23.46 15.99
C ILE A 325 -18.69 -22.27 15.40
N ALA A 326 -19.31 -21.55 14.47
CA ALA A 326 -18.76 -20.36 13.85
C ALA A 326 -19.46 -19.07 14.31
N VAL A 327 -18.90 -17.93 13.89
CA VAL A 327 -19.39 -16.59 14.28
C VAL A 327 -20.83 -16.35 13.79
N SER A 328 -21.60 -15.60 14.58
CA SER A 328 -22.91 -15.08 14.16
C SER A 328 -22.73 -14.10 12.99
N LEU A 329 -23.36 -14.43 11.87
CA LEU A 329 -23.40 -13.61 10.65
C LEU A 329 -24.62 -12.70 10.61
N ASN A 330 -25.69 -13.03 11.35
CA ASN A 330 -26.89 -12.21 11.46
C ASN A 330 -26.80 -11.13 12.56
N SER A 331 -25.68 -11.07 13.28
CA SER A 331 -25.46 -10.05 14.30
C SER A 331 -25.56 -8.64 13.71
N PRO A 332 -26.41 -7.76 14.28
CA PRO A 332 -26.57 -6.40 13.78
C PRO A 332 -25.26 -5.62 13.73
N THR A 333 -24.36 -5.82 14.70
CA THR A 333 -23.06 -5.12 14.70
C THR A 333 -22.12 -5.66 13.64
N PHE A 334 -22.16 -6.95 13.31
CA PHE A 334 -21.35 -7.53 12.24
C PHE A 334 -21.81 -7.06 10.86
N LEU A 335 -23.12 -7.16 10.59
CA LEU A 335 -23.71 -6.73 9.32
C LEU A 335 -23.46 -5.24 9.06
N ALA A 336 -23.41 -4.44 10.12
CA ALA A 336 -23.16 -3.01 10.05
C ALA A 336 -21.73 -2.62 9.68
N VAL A 337 -20.74 -3.50 9.85
CA VAL A 337 -19.31 -3.19 9.61
C VAL A 337 -18.68 -4.05 8.51
N ALA A 338 -19.19 -5.24 8.25
CA ALA A 338 -18.71 -6.12 7.18
C ALA A 338 -19.11 -5.55 5.82
N SER A 339 -18.19 -5.44 4.87
CA SER A 339 -18.47 -5.05 3.48
C SER A 339 -18.75 -6.26 2.58
N ASP A 340 -19.38 -6.04 1.43
CA ASP A 340 -19.64 -7.13 0.46
C ASP A 340 -18.34 -7.72 -0.07
N ALA A 341 -17.32 -6.88 -0.30
CA ALA A 341 -15.98 -7.34 -0.65
C ALA A 341 -15.36 -8.23 0.45
N PHE A 342 -15.55 -7.87 1.73
CA PHE A 342 -15.10 -8.70 2.86
C PHE A 342 -15.82 -10.06 2.88
N LEU A 343 -17.14 -10.07 2.66
CA LEU A 343 -17.94 -11.30 2.63
C LEU A 343 -17.58 -12.19 1.43
N ARG A 344 -17.58 -11.63 0.21
CA ARG A 344 -17.21 -12.32 -1.03
C ARG A 344 -15.86 -12.99 -0.92
N ASP A 345 -14.85 -12.24 -0.47
CA ASP A 345 -13.49 -12.80 -0.40
C ASP A 345 -13.36 -13.82 0.74
N THR A 346 -14.05 -13.63 1.87
CA THR A 346 -14.10 -14.64 2.94
C THR A 346 -14.75 -15.94 2.45
N ILE A 347 -15.78 -15.87 1.61
CA ILE A 347 -16.42 -17.05 1.02
C ILE A 347 -15.50 -17.67 -0.04
N THR A 348 -14.99 -16.90 -0.99
CA THR A 348 -14.23 -17.49 -2.11
C THR A 348 -12.84 -18.01 -1.72
N LYS A 349 -12.17 -17.36 -0.75
CA LYS A 349 -10.82 -17.75 -0.31
C LYS A 349 -10.81 -18.56 0.98
N GLY A 350 -11.91 -18.56 1.73
CA GLY A 350 -11.92 -19.06 3.11
C GLY A 350 -10.99 -18.25 4.01
N ARG A 351 -10.56 -18.88 5.11
CA ARG A 351 -9.50 -18.34 5.96
C ARG A 351 -8.53 -19.46 6.29
N LYS A 352 -7.33 -19.41 5.70
CA LYS A 352 -6.25 -20.36 5.97
C LYS A 352 -6.05 -20.57 7.48
N ASN A 353 -5.70 -21.78 7.88
CA ASN A 353 -5.43 -22.10 9.28
C ASN A 353 -6.62 -21.85 10.24
N THR A 354 -7.86 -21.81 9.71
CA THR A 354 -9.09 -21.76 10.51
C THR A 354 -10.11 -22.78 9.99
N ALA A 355 -11.19 -22.98 10.74
CA ALA A 355 -12.29 -23.86 10.33
C ALA A 355 -13.19 -23.28 9.21
N MET A 356 -12.92 -22.07 8.71
CA MET A 356 -13.68 -21.47 7.60
C MET A 356 -13.07 -21.90 6.25
N PRO A 357 -13.69 -22.86 5.54
CA PRO A 357 -13.15 -23.37 4.28
C PRO A 357 -13.28 -22.34 3.16
N ALA A 358 -12.63 -22.61 2.02
CA ALA A 358 -12.82 -21.86 0.79
C ALA A 358 -13.90 -22.52 -0.09
N TRP A 359 -14.69 -21.72 -0.80
CA TRP A 359 -15.63 -22.19 -1.81
C TRP A 359 -15.27 -21.56 -3.19
N PRO A 360 -14.12 -21.93 -3.78
CA PRO A 360 -13.62 -21.31 -5.00
C PRO A 360 -14.43 -21.67 -6.25
N ASP A 361 -15.26 -22.72 -6.16
CA ASP A 361 -16.05 -23.25 -7.28
C ASP A 361 -17.40 -22.52 -7.45
N LEU A 362 -17.78 -21.64 -6.52
CA LEU A 362 -19.00 -20.84 -6.64
C LEU A 362 -18.85 -19.78 -7.73
N THR A 363 -19.88 -19.64 -8.55
CA THR A 363 -19.98 -18.60 -9.58
C THR A 363 -20.19 -17.21 -8.97
N ALA A 364 -19.96 -16.16 -9.77
CA ALA A 364 -20.21 -14.78 -9.36
C ALA A 364 -21.68 -14.55 -8.94
N GLU A 365 -22.62 -15.20 -9.61
CA GLU A 365 -24.04 -15.15 -9.28
C GLU A 365 -24.33 -15.85 -7.95
N GLU A 366 -23.83 -17.07 -7.73
CA GLU A 366 -24.04 -17.81 -6.49
C GLU A 366 -23.45 -17.10 -5.27
N VAL A 367 -22.28 -16.46 -5.42
CA VAL A 367 -21.72 -15.64 -4.34
C VAL A 367 -22.57 -14.39 -4.12
N SER A 368 -23.08 -13.75 -5.17
CA SER A 368 -24.00 -12.61 -5.04
C SER A 368 -25.29 -13.01 -4.33
N ASP A 369 -25.86 -14.18 -4.65
CA ASP A 369 -27.03 -14.74 -3.99
C ASP A 369 -26.78 -14.97 -2.47
N LEU A 370 -25.63 -15.57 -2.11
CA LEU A 370 -25.24 -15.74 -0.70
C LEU A 370 -25.09 -14.40 0.02
N LEU A 371 -24.48 -13.41 -0.62
CA LEU A 371 -24.35 -12.04 -0.10
C LEU A 371 -25.72 -11.41 0.10
N ALA A 372 -26.63 -11.51 -0.88
CA ALA A 372 -28.00 -11.01 -0.81
C ALA A 372 -28.76 -11.62 0.37
N TYR A 373 -28.61 -12.93 0.60
CA TYR A 373 -29.20 -13.62 1.73
C TYR A 373 -28.62 -13.15 3.07
N ILE A 374 -27.31 -13.07 3.23
CA ILE A 374 -26.67 -12.57 4.46
C ILE A 374 -27.11 -11.12 4.75
N ARG A 375 -27.20 -10.28 3.71
CA ARG A 375 -27.65 -8.88 3.84
C ARG A 375 -29.13 -8.76 4.15
N SER A 376 -29.95 -9.75 3.81
CA SER A 376 -31.40 -9.71 4.09
C SER A 376 -31.70 -9.57 5.59
N TRP A 377 -30.82 -10.06 6.47
CA TRP A 377 -30.95 -9.92 7.92
C TRP A 377 -30.70 -8.50 8.45
N GLY A 378 -30.09 -7.63 7.64
CA GLY A 378 -29.70 -6.28 8.02
C GLY A 378 -30.27 -5.18 7.14
N ARG A 379 -31.29 -5.44 6.32
CA ARG A 379 -31.88 -4.38 5.47
C ARG A 379 -32.60 -3.34 6.34
N PRO A 380 -32.48 -2.03 6.02
CA PRO A 380 -33.32 -1.00 6.63
C PRO A 380 -34.79 -1.38 6.45
N GLN A 381 -35.52 -1.53 7.53
CA GLN A 381 -36.95 -1.86 7.45
C GLN A 381 -37.78 -0.71 6.86
N HIS A 382 -37.25 0.52 6.93
CA HIS A 382 -37.96 1.76 6.63
C HIS A 382 -37.12 2.64 5.72
N THR A 383 -37.75 3.27 4.73
CA THR A 383 -37.14 4.23 3.80
C THR A 383 -37.12 5.65 4.38
N PHE A 384 -36.43 6.59 3.71
CA PHE A 384 -36.50 7.99 4.11
C PHE A 384 -37.93 8.56 3.99
N ALA A 385 -38.74 8.07 3.05
CA ALA A 385 -40.12 8.51 2.89
C ALA A 385 -40.98 8.17 4.12
N ASP A 386 -40.67 7.07 4.80
CA ASP A 386 -41.36 6.64 6.03
C ASP A 386 -40.91 7.48 7.24
N VAL A 387 -39.63 7.85 7.29
CA VAL A 387 -39.04 8.62 8.41
C VAL A 387 -39.33 10.11 8.32
N ALA A 388 -39.30 10.70 7.12
CA ALA A 388 -39.35 12.16 6.94
C ALA A 388 -40.56 12.84 7.61
N PRO A 389 -41.80 12.32 7.52
CA PRO A 389 -42.96 12.89 8.20
C PRO A 389 -42.86 12.85 9.75
N LEU A 390 -42.11 11.89 10.28
CA LEU A 390 -42.00 11.65 11.73
C LEU A 390 -41.00 12.60 12.39
N ILE A 391 -39.99 13.10 11.66
CA ILE A 391 -38.91 13.95 12.21
C ILE A 391 -39.45 15.17 12.94
N ALA A 392 -40.43 15.86 12.35
CA ALA A 392 -41.03 17.06 12.94
C ALA A 392 -41.70 16.77 14.30
N LYS A 393 -42.29 15.58 14.44
CA LYS A 393 -42.99 15.10 15.64
C LYS A 393 -42.08 14.30 16.58
N GLY A 394 -40.82 14.07 16.21
CA GLY A 394 -39.90 13.23 16.94
C GLY A 394 -39.58 13.72 18.35
N SER A 395 -39.33 12.79 19.26
CA SER A 395 -38.93 13.06 20.64
C SER A 395 -37.41 13.18 20.77
N ALA A 396 -36.92 14.42 20.86
CA ALA A 396 -35.49 14.66 21.13
C ALA A 396 -35.00 14.02 22.45
N ARG A 397 -35.89 13.72 23.40
CA ARG A 397 -35.55 13.02 24.64
C ARG A 397 -35.23 11.55 24.38
N ILE A 398 -36.02 10.88 23.54
CA ILE A 398 -35.76 9.49 23.12
C ILE A 398 -34.53 9.45 22.23
N GLY A 399 -34.44 10.35 21.24
CA GLY A 399 -33.27 10.50 20.38
C GLY A 399 -31.97 10.69 21.16
N LYS A 400 -31.98 11.48 22.24
CA LYS A 400 -30.82 11.63 23.14
C LYS A 400 -30.42 10.31 23.82
N LYS A 401 -31.38 9.48 24.23
CA LYS A 401 -31.10 8.17 24.84
C LYS A 401 -30.45 7.23 23.83
N ILE A 402 -30.98 7.17 22.61
CA ILE A 402 -30.44 6.38 21.50
C ILE A 402 -29.03 6.86 21.15
N PHE A 403 -28.86 8.17 20.95
CA PHE A 403 -27.55 8.77 20.65
C PHE A 403 -26.52 8.42 21.73
N ARG A 404 -26.90 8.51 23.01
CA ARG A 404 -26.01 8.17 24.12
C ARG A 404 -25.58 6.70 24.09
N SER A 405 -26.48 5.77 23.80
CA SER A 405 -26.15 4.33 23.82
C SER A 405 -25.45 3.83 22.56
N ARG A 406 -25.68 4.45 21.39
CA ARG A 406 -25.20 3.95 20.10
C ARG A 406 -24.15 4.84 19.42
N CYS A 407 -24.28 6.16 19.52
CA CYS A 407 -23.50 7.10 18.72
C CYS A 407 -22.40 7.81 19.51
N SER A 408 -22.62 8.03 20.81
CA SER A 408 -21.74 8.87 21.64
C SER A 408 -20.35 8.28 21.88
N ALA A 409 -20.19 6.97 21.64
CA ALA A 409 -18.90 6.31 21.61
C ALA A 409 -17.96 7.01 20.61
N CYS A 410 -18.40 7.20 19.37
CA CYS A 410 -17.57 7.84 18.34
C CYS A 410 -17.76 9.36 18.30
N HIS A 411 -18.98 9.86 18.48
CA HIS A 411 -19.32 11.26 18.21
C HIS A 411 -19.29 12.19 19.46
N GLY A 412 -18.92 11.67 20.63
CA GLY A 412 -18.97 12.41 21.89
C GLY A 412 -20.40 12.52 22.45
N LYS A 413 -20.56 12.96 23.70
CA LYS A 413 -21.89 12.95 24.39
C LYS A 413 -22.82 14.07 23.93
N LYS A 414 -22.25 15.16 23.43
CA LYS A 414 -22.88 16.38 22.93
C LYS A 414 -22.65 16.54 21.41
N GLY A 415 -22.19 15.50 20.72
CA GLY A 415 -21.87 15.59 19.29
C GLY A 415 -20.53 16.29 19.03
N GLU A 416 -19.70 16.48 20.04
CA GLU A 416 -18.47 17.27 19.99
C GLU A 416 -17.36 16.64 19.14
N GLY A 417 -17.48 15.36 18.79
CA GLY A 417 -16.50 14.60 18.01
C GLY A 417 -15.57 13.72 18.85
N GLY A 418 -14.50 13.25 18.21
CA GLY A 418 -13.51 12.29 18.70
C GLY A 418 -13.07 11.40 17.54
N ILE A 419 -13.13 10.07 17.72
CA ILE A 419 -13.00 9.08 16.63
C ILE A 419 -13.98 9.38 15.48
N GLY A 420 -15.22 9.74 15.83
CA GLY A 420 -16.26 10.15 14.89
C GLY A 420 -16.24 11.65 14.63
N SER A 421 -16.79 12.05 13.48
CA SER A 421 -16.92 13.47 13.13
C SER A 421 -17.74 14.27 14.15
N ARG A 422 -17.34 15.52 14.39
CA ARG A 422 -18.14 16.51 15.13
C ARG A 422 -19.49 16.76 14.43
N LEU A 423 -20.59 16.57 15.15
CA LEU A 423 -21.98 16.69 14.67
C LEU A 423 -22.69 17.93 15.18
N ASP A 424 -22.21 18.59 16.24
CA ASP A 424 -22.77 19.84 16.78
C ASP A 424 -22.20 21.11 16.10
N SER A 425 -21.39 20.92 15.04
CA SER A 425 -20.86 22.03 14.24
C SER A 425 -21.98 22.76 13.51
N GLN A 426 -21.99 24.09 13.61
CA GLN A 426 -23.00 24.93 12.98
C GLN A 426 -22.80 25.01 11.47
N SER A 427 -21.55 25.02 11.01
CA SER A 427 -21.24 24.99 9.58
C SER A 427 -21.68 23.69 8.91
N PHE A 428 -21.66 22.56 9.63
CA PHE A 428 -22.21 21.29 9.15
C PHE A 428 -23.75 21.27 9.19
N LEU A 429 -24.36 21.60 10.33
CA LEU A 429 -25.81 21.49 10.51
C LEU A 429 -26.61 22.47 9.65
N SER A 430 -26.01 23.60 9.24
CA SER A 430 -26.66 24.56 8.36
C SER A 430 -26.75 24.10 6.91
N ILE A 431 -25.86 23.22 6.43
CA ILE A 431 -25.83 22.80 5.02
C ILE A 431 -26.30 21.36 4.79
N VAL A 432 -26.38 20.55 5.84
CA VAL A 432 -26.82 19.15 5.75
C VAL A 432 -28.34 19.04 5.82
N ASP A 433 -28.94 18.23 4.93
CA ASP A 433 -30.36 17.91 4.96
C ASP A 433 -30.66 16.64 5.79
N ASP A 434 -31.94 16.40 6.09
CA ASP A 434 -32.35 15.25 6.90
C ASP A 434 -32.16 13.91 6.17
N ARG A 435 -32.14 13.93 4.83
CA ARG A 435 -31.87 12.73 4.02
C ARG A 435 -30.43 12.28 4.20
N PHE A 436 -29.47 13.19 4.22
CA PHE A 436 -28.07 12.89 4.51
C PHE A 436 -27.92 12.28 5.90
N LEU A 437 -28.58 12.86 6.92
CA LEU A 437 -28.53 12.32 8.29
C LEU A 437 -29.15 10.92 8.36
N TYR A 438 -30.31 10.71 7.76
CA TYR A 438 -30.96 9.41 7.65
C TYR A 438 -30.02 8.37 7.02
N ARG A 439 -29.40 8.68 5.87
CA ARG A 439 -28.50 7.74 5.18
C ARG A 439 -27.25 7.46 6.00
N ALA A 440 -26.67 8.47 6.62
CA ALA A 440 -25.52 8.28 7.50
C ALA A 440 -25.83 7.39 8.71
N ILE A 441 -27.06 7.41 9.22
CA ILE A 441 -27.53 6.55 10.32
C ILE A 441 -27.85 5.14 9.80
N MET A 442 -28.71 5.02 8.79
CA MET A 442 -29.28 3.74 8.37
C MET A 442 -28.33 2.92 7.50
N GLU A 443 -27.51 3.56 6.68
CA GLU A 443 -26.57 2.91 5.75
C GLU A 443 -25.11 3.03 6.22
N GLY A 444 -24.85 3.82 7.27
CA GLY A 444 -23.50 4.02 7.81
C GLY A 444 -22.54 4.60 6.76
N ARG A 445 -21.26 4.26 6.88
CA ARG A 445 -20.24 4.55 5.86
C ARG A 445 -19.35 3.30 5.66
N PRO A 446 -19.68 2.43 4.69
CA PRO A 446 -18.98 1.16 4.48
C PRO A 446 -17.46 1.30 4.36
N GLY A 447 -16.71 0.43 5.05
CA GLY A 447 -15.24 0.49 5.09
C GLY A 447 -14.66 1.51 6.08
N THR A 448 -15.50 2.35 6.71
CA THR A 448 -15.09 3.22 7.82
C THR A 448 -15.56 2.66 9.16
N ALA A 449 -15.19 3.35 10.25
CA ALA A 449 -15.65 3.02 11.59
C ALA A 449 -17.10 3.47 11.90
N MET A 450 -17.82 4.06 10.93
CA MET A 450 -19.23 4.45 11.09
C MET A 450 -20.15 3.31 10.62
N PRO A 451 -20.67 2.48 11.55
CA PRO A 451 -21.55 1.37 11.22
C PRO A 451 -22.93 1.86 10.76
N ALA A 452 -23.64 0.97 10.09
CA ALA A 452 -25.03 1.16 9.69
C ALA A 452 -26.02 0.64 10.76
N TRP A 453 -27.07 1.42 11.05
CA TRP A 453 -28.03 1.15 12.15
C TRP A 453 -29.42 0.76 11.62
N HIS A 454 -29.45 -0.07 10.58
CA HIS A 454 -30.63 -0.49 9.82
C HIS A 454 -31.77 -1.12 10.65
N PHE A 455 -31.46 -1.59 11.86
CA PHE A 455 -32.41 -2.22 12.77
C PHE A 455 -33.19 -1.21 13.64
N LEU A 456 -32.91 0.09 13.52
CA LEU A 456 -33.71 1.12 14.20
C LEU A 456 -35.06 1.28 13.52
N GLU A 457 -36.12 1.42 14.31
CA GLU A 457 -37.46 1.73 13.82
C GLU A 457 -37.54 3.14 13.22
N ALA A 458 -38.48 3.37 12.31
CA ALA A 458 -38.64 4.67 11.66
C ALA A 458 -38.77 5.83 12.67
N GLN A 459 -39.51 5.61 13.76
CA GLN A 459 -39.68 6.61 14.83
C GLN A 459 -38.39 6.86 15.60
N ASP A 460 -37.58 5.82 15.86
CA ASP A 460 -36.31 5.96 16.56
C ASP A 460 -35.30 6.78 15.74
N VAL A 461 -35.28 6.58 14.43
CA VAL A 461 -34.45 7.36 13.50
C VAL A 461 -34.92 8.81 13.47
N ALA A 462 -36.23 9.04 13.37
CA ALA A 462 -36.81 10.38 13.42
C ALA A 462 -36.49 11.11 14.73
N ASP A 463 -36.60 10.43 15.87
CA ASP A 463 -36.26 10.95 17.19
C ASP A 463 -34.78 11.31 17.30
N LEU A 464 -33.91 10.48 16.73
CA LEU A 464 -32.47 10.69 16.69
C LEU A 464 -32.09 11.90 15.82
N ILE A 465 -32.64 12.01 14.60
CA ILE A 465 -32.44 13.19 13.74
C ILE A 465 -32.95 14.44 14.44
N ARG A 466 -34.12 14.38 15.06
CA ARG A 466 -34.71 15.50 15.82
C ARG A 466 -33.84 15.92 17.00
N PHE A 467 -33.17 14.97 17.66
CA PHE A 467 -32.18 15.27 18.69
C PHE A 467 -30.92 15.95 18.13
N ILE A 468 -30.34 15.44 17.04
CA ILE A 468 -29.17 16.07 16.38
C ILE A 468 -29.49 17.51 15.98
N ARG A 469 -30.68 17.74 15.41
CA ARG A 469 -31.18 19.07 15.04
C ARG A 469 -31.35 20.02 16.24
N LYS A 470 -31.33 19.57 17.49
CA LYS A 470 -31.31 20.49 18.65
C LYS A 470 -29.99 21.25 18.79
N TRP A 471 -28.91 20.76 18.22
CA TRP A 471 -27.65 21.51 18.22
C TRP A 471 -27.62 22.61 17.17
N GLN A 472 -28.52 22.56 16.18
CA GLN A 472 -28.60 23.55 15.12
C GLN A 472 -29.18 24.87 15.67
N LYS A 473 -28.39 25.94 15.57
CA LYS A 473 -28.78 27.30 15.97
C LYS A 473 -29.14 28.16 14.77
N THR A 474 -28.54 27.92 13.62
CA THR A 474 -28.79 28.63 12.36
C THR A 474 -29.74 27.81 11.46
N PRO A 475 -30.73 28.44 10.80
CA PRO A 475 -31.59 27.75 9.84
C PRO A 475 -30.79 27.04 8.75
N SER A 476 -31.30 25.90 8.28
CA SER A 476 -30.64 25.18 7.18
C SER A 476 -30.73 26.02 5.90
N HIS A 477 -29.59 26.27 5.27
CA HIS A 477 -29.54 26.73 3.89
C HIS A 477 -29.99 25.56 3.04
N ARG A 478 -31.19 25.64 2.46
CA ARG A 478 -31.59 24.70 1.41
C ARG A 478 -30.67 24.96 0.23
N LEU A 479 -29.64 24.13 0.11
CA LEU A 479 -28.66 24.26 -0.95
C LEU A 479 -29.35 24.01 -2.29
N PRO A 480 -29.25 24.93 -3.27
CA PRO A 480 -29.75 24.68 -4.60
C PRO A 480 -29.02 23.47 -5.18
N ASN A 481 -29.75 22.62 -5.91
CA ASN A 481 -29.15 21.51 -6.65
C ASN A 481 -28.46 22.07 -7.90
N VAL A 482 -27.30 22.70 -7.71
CA VAL A 482 -26.49 23.22 -8.80
C VAL A 482 -25.61 22.07 -9.28
N ALA A 483 -25.73 21.73 -10.57
CA ALA A 483 -24.78 20.80 -11.18
C ALA A 483 -23.46 21.54 -11.41
N HIS A 484 -22.37 21.05 -10.83
CA HIS A 484 -21.05 21.64 -11.01
C HIS A 484 -20.40 21.06 -12.28
N GLY A 485 -20.18 21.90 -13.30
CA GLY A 485 -19.73 21.53 -14.65
C GLY A 485 -18.22 21.32 -14.79
N GLY A 486 -17.63 20.49 -13.93
CA GLY A 486 -16.20 20.21 -13.92
C GLY A 486 -15.76 19.10 -14.88
N ARG A 487 -14.45 19.03 -15.13
CA ARG A 487 -13.77 17.94 -15.85
C ARG A 487 -12.97 17.04 -14.89
N PRO A 488 -13.27 15.73 -14.79
CA PRO A 488 -12.63 14.82 -13.84
C PRO A 488 -11.11 14.71 -13.98
N GLU A 489 -10.56 14.80 -15.19
CA GLU A 489 -9.12 14.71 -15.45
C GLU A 489 -8.34 15.87 -14.82
N PHE A 490 -8.89 17.09 -14.87
CA PHE A 490 -8.31 18.24 -14.18
C PHE A 490 -8.53 18.16 -12.68
N GLY A 491 -9.72 17.67 -12.26
CA GLY A 491 -10.03 17.42 -10.86
C GLY A 491 -9.05 16.47 -10.20
N LYS A 492 -8.63 15.41 -10.92
CA LYS A 492 -7.64 14.45 -10.44
C LYS A 492 -6.29 15.11 -10.17
N LEU A 493 -5.80 15.96 -11.08
CA LEU A 493 -4.51 16.66 -10.90
C LEU A 493 -4.54 17.60 -9.70
N LEU A 494 -5.63 18.34 -9.53
CA LEU A 494 -5.84 19.23 -8.39
C LEU A 494 -5.95 18.44 -7.08
N TYR A 495 -6.69 17.33 -7.10
CA TYR A 495 -6.83 16.42 -5.97
C TYR A 495 -5.48 15.80 -5.56
N GLU A 496 -4.69 15.35 -6.54
CA GLU A 496 -3.37 14.76 -6.33
C GLU A 496 -2.44 15.71 -5.58
N ARG A 497 -2.52 16.99 -5.92
CA ARG A 497 -1.71 18.05 -5.32
C ARG A 497 -2.20 18.49 -3.95
N ALA A 498 -3.51 18.63 -3.74
CA ALA A 498 -4.07 19.30 -2.55
C ALA A 498 -4.68 18.34 -1.51
N CYS A 499 -5.16 17.16 -1.92
CA CYS A 499 -6.03 16.33 -1.09
C CYS A 499 -5.37 15.03 -0.62
N ILE A 500 -4.42 14.47 -1.38
CA ILE A 500 -3.83 13.14 -1.11
C ILE A 500 -3.17 13.05 0.26
N ALA A 501 -2.50 14.12 0.70
CA ALA A 501 -1.79 14.13 1.99
C ALA A 501 -2.70 13.75 3.17
N CYS A 502 -3.99 14.06 3.08
CA CYS A 502 -4.98 13.71 4.10
C CYS A 502 -5.90 12.56 3.67
N HIS A 503 -6.38 12.60 2.43
CA HIS A 503 -7.46 11.71 1.96
C HIS A 503 -6.97 10.49 1.18
N GLY A 504 -5.66 10.38 0.91
CA GLY A 504 -5.07 9.30 0.11
C GLY A 504 -5.33 9.46 -1.40
N PRO A 505 -4.62 8.69 -2.25
CA PRO A 505 -4.66 8.83 -3.71
C PRO A 505 -6.02 8.62 -4.38
N GLU A 506 -6.88 7.80 -3.78
CA GLU A 506 -8.20 7.44 -4.29
C GLU A 506 -9.32 7.80 -3.29
N GLY A 507 -9.06 8.72 -2.35
CA GLY A 507 -10.01 9.10 -1.32
C GLY A 507 -10.34 8.00 -0.30
N GLN A 508 -9.42 7.04 -0.12
CA GLN A 508 -9.51 5.98 0.90
C GLN A 508 -9.44 6.51 2.35
N GLY A 509 -9.03 7.76 2.53
CA GLY A 509 -8.76 8.35 3.84
C GLY A 509 -7.36 8.04 4.35
N GLY A 510 -7.08 8.57 5.54
CA GLY A 510 -5.78 8.52 6.21
C GLY A 510 -5.90 9.37 7.47
N LEU A 511 -5.15 10.49 7.50
CA LEU A 511 -5.39 11.59 8.43
C LEU A 511 -6.79 12.21 8.22
N GLY A 512 -7.22 12.30 6.96
CA GLY A 512 -8.54 12.76 6.55
C GLY A 512 -9.55 11.63 6.41
N GLY A 513 -10.83 12.00 6.35
CA GLY A 513 -11.93 11.07 6.13
C GLY A 513 -11.87 10.36 4.77
N GLN A 514 -12.53 9.21 4.67
CA GLN A 514 -12.67 8.44 3.44
C GLN A 514 -13.73 9.08 2.53
N ILE A 515 -13.32 10.07 1.74
CA ILE A 515 -14.22 10.90 0.91
C ILE A 515 -14.68 10.21 -0.37
N ALA A 516 -14.04 9.11 -0.77
CA ALA A 516 -14.49 8.30 -1.90
C ALA A 516 -15.45 7.17 -1.48
N ASN A 517 -16.06 7.28 -0.30
CA ASN A 517 -17.07 6.34 0.16
C ASN A 517 -18.37 6.52 -0.65
N PRO A 518 -18.95 5.45 -1.21
CA PRO A 518 -20.10 5.54 -2.10
C PRO A 518 -21.35 6.08 -1.40
N VAL A 519 -21.64 5.63 -0.18
CA VAL A 519 -22.78 6.14 0.61
C VAL A 519 -22.59 7.62 0.95
N PHE A 520 -21.36 8.04 1.26
CA PHE A 520 -21.02 9.46 1.47
C PHE A 520 -21.30 10.29 0.25
N LEU A 521 -20.67 9.96 -0.88
CA LEU A 521 -20.81 10.72 -2.11
C LEU A 521 -22.26 10.73 -2.59
N ASP A 522 -22.98 9.61 -2.52
CA ASP A 522 -24.39 9.55 -2.91
C ASP A 522 -25.32 10.35 -1.98
N SER A 523 -24.96 10.49 -0.71
CA SER A 523 -25.70 11.34 0.24
C SER A 523 -25.34 12.82 0.17
N ALA A 524 -24.10 13.15 -0.19
CA ALA A 524 -23.58 14.50 -0.22
C ALA A 524 -23.98 15.17 -1.55
N SER A 525 -24.67 16.31 -1.51
CA SER A 525 -24.91 17.11 -2.71
C SER A 525 -23.61 17.72 -3.23
N ASP A 526 -23.57 18.08 -4.51
CA ASP A 526 -22.40 18.76 -5.08
C ASP A 526 -22.12 20.08 -4.34
N GLU A 527 -23.16 20.86 -4.05
CA GLU A 527 -23.03 22.11 -3.31
C GLU A 527 -22.52 21.87 -1.87
N PHE A 528 -22.89 20.76 -1.22
CA PHE A 528 -22.31 20.38 0.08
C PHE A 528 -20.80 20.11 -0.04
N LEU A 529 -20.39 19.34 -1.07
CA LEU A 529 -18.98 19.07 -1.33
C LEU A 529 -18.23 20.37 -1.67
N TRP A 530 -18.80 21.21 -2.52
CA TRP A 530 -18.24 22.49 -2.93
C TRP A 530 -17.98 23.37 -1.72
N ARG A 531 -18.98 23.60 -0.86
CA ARG A 531 -18.84 24.45 0.34
C ARG A 531 -17.84 23.88 1.33
N THR A 532 -17.81 22.55 1.49
CA THR A 532 -16.84 21.88 2.37
C THR A 532 -15.41 22.06 1.87
N ILE A 533 -15.17 21.99 0.55
CA ILE A 533 -13.85 22.23 -0.04
C ILE A 533 -13.50 23.72 0.01
N ALA A 534 -14.45 24.59 -0.29
CA ALA A 534 -14.25 26.03 -0.35
C ALA A 534 -13.90 26.63 1.02
N TYR A 535 -14.64 26.25 2.06
CA TYR A 535 -14.56 26.87 3.39
C TYR A 535 -13.98 25.96 4.48
N GLY A 536 -13.74 24.69 4.16
CA GLY A 536 -13.21 23.72 5.10
C GLY A 536 -14.27 23.23 6.09
N LYS A 537 -13.80 22.53 7.12
CA LYS A 537 -14.64 21.96 8.19
C LYS A 537 -14.16 22.43 9.56
N GLU A 538 -15.05 23.15 10.23
CA GLU A 538 -14.85 23.71 11.56
C GLU A 538 -14.36 22.67 12.58
N GLY A 539 -13.35 23.04 13.38
CA GLY A 539 -12.80 22.17 14.42
C GLY A 539 -12.00 20.98 13.89
N THR A 540 -11.62 20.99 12.61
CA THR A 540 -10.77 19.96 12.00
C THR A 540 -9.60 20.57 11.24
N PRO A 541 -8.55 19.79 10.93
CA PRO A 541 -7.45 20.25 10.07
C PRO A 541 -7.84 20.56 8.62
N MET A 542 -9.06 20.22 8.17
CA MET A 542 -9.52 20.47 6.80
C MET A 542 -9.89 21.95 6.63
N ARG A 543 -8.93 22.74 6.14
CA ARG A 543 -9.10 24.17 5.86
C ARG A 543 -9.84 24.39 4.54
N GLY A 544 -10.34 25.61 4.34
CA GLY A 544 -10.94 26.03 3.08
C GLY A 544 -9.88 26.32 2.02
N PHE A 545 -10.15 25.89 0.78
CA PHE A 545 -9.25 26.03 -0.36
C PHE A 545 -9.67 27.14 -1.32
N LEU A 546 -10.83 27.79 -1.11
CA LEU A 546 -11.26 28.87 -2.00
C LEU A 546 -10.36 30.10 -1.82
N LYS A 547 -9.86 30.62 -2.93
CA LYS A 547 -9.02 31.82 -2.96
C LYS A 547 -9.67 32.99 -2.23
N GLY A 548 -8.90 33.65 -1.37
CA GLY A 548 -9.35 34.80 -0.58
C GLY A 548 -10.17 34.44 0.66
N THR A 549 -10.33 33.15 1.00
CA THR A 549 -10.93 32.76 2.29
C THR A 549 -9.91 32.87 3.43
N PRO A 550 -10.31 33.34 4.63
CA PRO A 550 -9.42 33.41 5.79
C PRO A 550 -8.99 32.00 6.22
N GLY A 551 -7.67 31.74 6.31
CA GLY A 551 -7.16 30.48 6.86
C GLY A 551 -6.00 29.83 6.09
N GLY A 552 -5.60 30.38 4.93
CA GLY A 552 -4.40 29.99 4.18
C GLY A 552 -4.29 28.47 3.95
N ALA A 553 -4.92 27.97 2.89
CA ALA A 553 -4.63 26.62 2.42
C ALA A 553 -3.21 26.55 1.81
N LEU A 554 -2.66 25.33 1.70
CA LEU A 554 -1.43 25.07 0.93
C LEU A 554 -1.55 25.47 -0.54
N MET A 555 -2.77 25.68 -1.04
CA MET A 555 -3.11 26.07 -2.40
C MET A 555 -4.41 26.86 -2.40
N ASP A 556 -4.40 28.04 -3.02
CA ASP A 556 -5.60 28.83 -3.30
C ASP A 556 -6.23 28.36 -4.62
N LEU A 557 -7.49 27.91 -4.56
CA LEU A 557 -8.26 27.44 -5.70
C LEU A 557 -9.31 28.47 -6.11
N GLU A 558 -9.47 28.69 -7.41
CA GLU A 558 -10.59 29.40 -7.99
C GLU A 558 -11.88 28.55 -7.88
N SER A 559 -13.05 29.19 -7.88
CA SER A 559 -14.36 28.50 -7.81
C SER A 559 -14.49 27.35 -8.82
N ARG A 560 -14.05 27.60 -10.07
CA ARG A 560 -14.08 26.62 -11.16
C ARG A 560 -13.14 25.43 -10.91
N GLU A 561 -12.03 25.62 -10.23
CA GLU A 561 -11.10 24.54 -9.87
C GLU A 561 -11.70 23.60 -8.84
N ILE A 562 -12.53 24.11 -7.93
CA ILE A 562 -13.31 23.29 -7.00
C ILE A 562 -14.34 22.44 -7.76
N ASP A 563 -14.99 22.99 -8.80
CA ASP A 563 -15.92 22.22 -9.65
C ASP A 563 -15.23 21.03 -10.33
N HIS A 564 -13.99 21.22 -10.78
CA HIS A 564 -13.17 20.13 -11.32
C HIS A 564 -12.95 19.02 -10.28
N ILE A 565 -12.63 19.37 -9.04
CA ILE A 565 -12.46 18.39 -7.94
C ILE A 565 -13.76 17.63 -7.68
N ILE A 566 -14.92 18.30 -7.68
CA ILE A 566 -16.23 17.65 -7.50
C ILE A 566 -16.48 16.64 -8.62
N ALA A 567 -16.22 17.01 -9.87
CA ALA A 567 -16.36 16.10 -11.00
C ALA A 567 -15.47 14.85 -10.84
N TYR A 568 -14.26 15.01 -10.32
CA TYR A 568 -13.39 13.87 -10.00
C TYR A 568 -13.95 13.01 -8.85
N LEU A 569 -14.51 13.60 -7.79
CA LEU A 569 -15.16 12.84 -6.73
C LEU A 569 -16.37 12.05 -7.23
N ARG A 570 -17.15 12.62 -8.16
CA ARG A 570 -18.28 11.92 -8.81
C ARG A 570 -17.81 10.78 -9.70
N ASP A 571 -16.72 10.98 -10.43
CA ASP A 571 -16.09 9.89 -11.17
C ASP A 571 -15.62 8.77 -10.22
N LEU A 572 -15.02 9.11 -9.07
CA LEU A 572 -14.67 8.12 -8.03
C LEU A 572 -15.89 7.39 -7.44
N GLN A 573 -17.08 7.98 -7.45
CA GLN A 573 -18.31 7.37 -6.94
C GLN A 573 -18.77 6.20 -7.81
N VAL A 574 -18.70 6.35 -9.13
CA VAL A 574 -19.24 5.38 -10.10
C VAL A 574 -18.24 4.29 -10.51
N ARG A 575 -16.97 4.42 -10.11
CA ARG A 575 -15.94 3.40 -10.38
C ARG A 575 -16.25 2.09 -9.66
N PRO A 576 -16.22 0.93 -10.35
CA PRO A 576 -16.36 -0.37 -9.70
C PRO A 576 -15.15 -0.63 -8.80
N ARG A 577 -15.39 -0.85 -7.50
CA ARG A 577 -14.33 -1.10 -6.51
C ARG A 577 -14.21 -2.58 -6.20
N VAL A 578 -13.07 -3.15 -6.56
CA VAL A 578 -12.76 -4.56 -6.31
C VAL A 578 -12.37 -4.82 -4.85
N GLU A 579 -11.70 -3.85 -4.21
CA GLU A 579 -11.16 -3.96 -2.84
C GLU A 579 -11.78 -2.93 -1.89
N PRO A 580 -11.92 -3.25 -0.59
CA PRO A 580 -12.25 -2.25 0.42
C PRO A 580 -11.16 -1.18 0.49
N LEU A 581 -11.56 0.06 0.69
CA LEU A 581 -10.63 1.16 0.92
C LEU A 581 -9.86 0.92 2.22
N LYS A 582 -8.53 0.85 2.12
CA LYS A 582 -7.60 0.71 3.25
C LYS A 582 -6.87 2.03 3.45
N ARG A 583 -6.73 2.48 4.70
CA ARG A 583 -6.02 3.72 4.99
C ARG A 583 -4.51 3.44 5.01
N PRO A 584 -3.68 4.36 4.52
CA PRO A 584 -2.23 4.27 4.72
C PRO A 584 -1.91 4.26 6.22
N THR A 585 -1.00 3.39 6.65
CA THR A 585 -0.51 3.34 8.04
C THR A 585 0.53 4.41 8.37
N LEU A 586 0.71 5.41 7.49
CA LEU A 586 1.67 6.49 7.70
C LEU A 586 1.38 7.21 9.03
N ASN A 587 2.38 7.24 9.91
CA ASN A 587 2.41 7.94 11.21
C ASN A 587 1.76 7.28 12.43
N ARG A 588 1.53 5.96 12.44
CA ARG A 588 0.98 5.30 13.65
C ARG A 588 2.05 4.66 14.51
N ASP A 589 2.05 4.99 15.80
CA ASP A 589 3.00 4.48 16.79
C ASP A 589 2.80 2.96 17.02
N LEU A 590 3.65 2.16 16.36
CA LEU A 590 3.62 0.70 16.48
C LEU A 590 4.04 0.22 17.87
N ALA A 591 4.84 0.99 18.62
CA ALA A 591 5.24 0.64 19.97
C ALA A 591 4.05 0.80 20.93
N LEU A 592 3.33 1.92 20.82
CA LEU A 592 2.06 2.09 21.53
C LEU A 592 1.05 1.02 21.13
N GLY A 593 0.93 0.72 19.83
CA GLY A 593 0.03 -0.30 19.33
C GLY A 593 0.34 -1.69 19.88
N ARG A 594 1.63 -2.05 19.97
CA ARG A 594 2.10 -3.28 20.61
C ARG A 594 1.77 -3.31 22.09
N PHE A 595 2.04 -2.24 22.83
CA PHE A 595 1.69 -2.13 24.25
C PHE A 595 0.18 -2.30 24.47
N VAL A 596 -0.64 -1.67 23.64
CA VAL A 596 -2.09 -1.83 23.70
C VAL A 596 -2.51 -3.27 23.41
N TYR A 597 -1.90 -3.92 22.41
CA TYR A 597 -2.23 -5.29 22.03
C TYR A 597 -1.82 -6.33 23.08
N GLU A 598 -0.60 -6.23 23.60
CA GLU A 598 -0.03 -7.24 24.51
C GLU A 598 -0.45 -7.00 25.97
N GLU A 599 -0.53 -5.73 26.41
CA GLU A 599 -0.66 -5.38 27.81
C GLU A 599 -1.99 -4.69 28.12
N LYS A 600 -2.18 -3.45 27.66
CA LYS A 600 -3.30 -2.60 28.10
C LYS A 600 -4.65 -3.18 27.69
N GLY A 601 -4.82 -3.47 26.41
CA GLY A 601 -6.02 -4.11 25.86
C GLY A 601 -6.04 -5.62 26.05
N GLY A 602 -4.87 -6.23 26.31
CA GLY A 602 -4.75 -7.67 26.55
C GLY A 602 -5.25 -8.55 25.39
N CYS A 603 -5.24 -8.02 24.16
CA CYS A 603 -5.72 -8.68 22.95
C CYS A 603 -4.99 -10.01 22.72
N ALA A 604 -3.68 -10.04 23.01
CA ALA A 604 -2.84 -11.23 22.88
C ALA A 604 -3.32 -12.44 23.71
N LYS A 605 -4.06 -12.22 24.80
CA LYS A 605 -4.58 -13.32 25.64
C LYS A 605 -5.58 -14.21 24.90
N CYS A 606 -6.34 -13.63 23.96
CA CYS A 606 -7.30 -14.37 23.14
C CYS A 606 -6.79 -14.60 21.72
N HIS A 607 -6.04 -13.65 21.16
CA HIS A 607 -5.63 -13.66 19.76
C HIS A 607 -4.20 -14.15 19.53
N GLY A 608 -3.45 -14.49 20.58
CA GLY A 608 -2.04 -14.86 20.49
C GLY A 608 -1.12 -13.64 20.36
N SER A 609 0.13 -13.77 20.78
CA SER A 609 1.10 -12.66 20.79
C SER A 609 1.53 -12.25 19.38
N GLN A 610 1.39 -13.13 18.39
CA GLN A 610 1.66 -12.88 16.98
C GLN A 610 0.38 -12.89 16.14
N GLY A 611 -0.80 -12.80 16.77
CA GLY A 611 -2.08 -12.85 16.09
C GLY A 611 -2.45 -14.23 15.55
N GLU A 612 -1.77 -15.30 15.96
CA GLU A 612 -1.96 -16.67 15.50
C GLU A 612 -3.32 -17.27 15.89
N GLY A 613 -4.04 -16.63 16.82
CA GLY A 613 -5.33 -17.07 17.34
C GLY A 613 -5.20 -18.07 18.49
N ALA A 614 -6.17 -18.03 19.40
CA ALA A 614 -6.34 -19.00 20.49
C ALA A 614 -7.84 -19.19 20.78
N SER A 615 -8.35 -18.65 21.90
CA SER A 615 -9.79 -18.56 22.14
C SER A 615 -10.48 -17.54 21.23
N GLY A 616 -9.71 -16.58 20.69
CA GLY A 616 -10.14 -15.61 19.70
C GLY A 616 -9.61 -15.92 18.29
N PRO A 617 -10.23 -15.34 17.23
CA PRO A 617 -9.80 -15.52 15.85
C PRO A 617 -8.33 -15.12 15.60
N ALA A 618 -7.68 -15.79 14.64
CA ALA A 618 -6.32 -15.44 14.19
C ALA A 618 -6.30 -14.09 13.45
N LEU A 619 -5.91 -13.02 14.14
CA LEU A 619 -5.82 -11.67 13.59
C LEU A 619 -4.61 -11.49 12.65
N GLY A 620 -3.59 -12.33 12.79
CA GLY A 620 -2.41 -12.37 11.93
C GLY A 620 -2.64 -13.15 10.63
N ASN A 621 -3.85 -13.66 10.37
CA ASN A 621 -4.15 -14.34 9.12
C ASN A 621 -4.08 -13.36 7.92
N HIS A 622 -3.23 -13.66 6.94
CA HIS A 622 -2.98 -12.77 5.80
C HIS A 622 -4.20 -12.60 4.90
N ASP A 623 -4.99 -13.65 4.68
CA ASP A 623 -6.22 -13.55 3.87
C ASP A 623 -7.23 -12.62 4.54
N PHE A 624 -7.43 -12.75 5.86
CA PHE A 624 -8.26 -11.86 6.66
C PHE A 624 -7.76 -10.41 6.60
N LEU A 625 -6.48 -10.16 6.84
CA LEU A 625 -5.90 -8.81 6.78
C LEU A 625 -5.94 -8.24 5.36
N SER A 626 -5.91 -9.08 4.33
CA SER A 626 -6.04 -8.63 2.95
C SER A 626 -7.44 -8.09 2.63
N VAL A 627 -8.48 -8.48 3.37
CA VAL A 627 -9.88 -8.11 3.06
C VAL A 627 -10.56 -7.29 4.14
N ALA A 628 -10.06 -7.31 5.38
CA ALA A 628 -10.56 -6.45 6.44
C ALA A 628 -10.21 -5.00 6.10
N SER A 629 -11.16 -4.08 6.28
CA SER A 629 -10.89 -2.63 6.23
C SER A 629 -10.43 -2.12 7.60
N ASP A 630 -9.75 -0.97 7.65
CA ASP A 630 -9.38 -0.38 8.94
C ASP A 630 -10.62 0.05 9.72
N GLY A 631 -11.66 0.51 9.01
CA GLY A 631 -12.94 0.81 9.61
C GLY A 631 -13.57 -0.40 10.31
N TYR A 632 -13.48 -1.57 9.68
CA TYR A 632 -13.92 -2.82 10.29
C TYR A 632 -13.15 -3.13 11.57
N LEU A 633 -11.81 -3.01 11.56
CA LEU A 633 -10.99 -3.27 12.74
C LEU A 633 -11.28 -2.27 13.87
N ILE A 634 -11.33 -0.97 13.56
CA ILE A 634 -11.63 0.11 14.51
C ILE A 634 -13.03 -0.08 15.11
N ALA A 635 -14.06 -0.27 14.29
CA ALA A 635 -15.43 -0.44 14.76
C ALA A 635 -15.57 -1.70 15.61
N THR A 636 -14.91 -2.80 15.23
CA THR A 636 -14.93 -4.04 16.02
C THR A 636 -14.26 -3.85 17.39
N THR A 637 -13.15 -3.10 17.47
CA THR A 637 -12.50 -2.76 18.75
C THR A 637 -13.39 -1.87 19.63
N ILE A 638 -14.08 -0.89 19.04
CA ILE A 638 -14.93 0.06 19.77
C ILE A 638 -16.23 -0.60 20.24
N LEU A 639 -16.93 -1.30 19.35
CA LEU A 639 -18.25 -1.85 19.62
C LEU A 639 -18.18 -3.22 20.30
N GLY A 640 -17.04 -3.91 20.17
CA GLY A 640 -16.93 -5.32 20.48
C GLY A 640 -17.78 -6.18 19.54
N ARG A 641 -18.01 -7.42 19.96
CA ARG A 641 -18.84 -8.40 19.27
C ARG A 641 -19.85 -8.97 20.25
N ALA A 642 -21.12 -8.69 19.98
CA ALA A 642 -22.24 -9.24 20.73
C ALA A 642 -22.14 -10.77 20.77
N ASN A 643 -22.55 -11.36 21.90
CA ASN A 643 -22.52 -12.82 22.14
C ASN A 643 -21.12 -13.44 22.09
N THR A 644 -20.07 -12.66 22.35
CA THR A 644 -18.69 -13.16 22.49
C THR A 644 -17.99 -12.53 23.69
N GLN A 645 -16.82 -13.05 24.06
CA GLN A 645 -15.98 -12.46 25.11
C GLN A 645 -15.34 -11.12 24.71
N MET A 646 -15.38 -10.77 23.41
CA MET A 646 -14.84 -9.50 22.90
C MET A 646 -15.84 -8.37 23.13
N LEU A 647 -15.93 -7.89 24.37
CA LEU A 647 -16.71 -6.69 24.70
C LEU A 647 -16.03 -5.42 24.16
N SER A 648 -16.69 -4.27 24.30
CA SER A 648 -16.12 -2.98 23.91
C SER A 648 -14.77 -2.71 24.60
N PHE A 649 -13.80 -2.16 23.87
CA PHE A 649 -12.54 -1.61 24.42
C PHE A 649 -12.56 -0.07 24.47
N TRP A 650 -13.76 0.49 24.37
CA TRP A 650 -14.00 1.92 24.40
C TRP A 650 -14.80 2.31 25.65
N ARG A 651 -14.73 3.59 26.03
CA ARG A 651 -15.29 4.18 27.28
C ARG A 651 -16.49 3.40 27.87
N GLY A 652 -16.25 2.61 28.93
CA GLY A 652 -17.29 1.84 29.63
C GLY A 652 -17.31 0.33 29.31
N GLY A 653 -16.36 -0.17 28.53
CA GLY A 653 -16.14 -1.61 28.28
C GLY A 653 -15.02 -2.25 29.12
N ASN A 654 -14.43 -3.36 28.63
CA ASN A 654 -13.44 -4.18 29.35
C ASN A 654 -12.18 -3.39 29.75
N VAL A 655 -11.72 -2.53 28.85
CA VAL A 655 -10.57 -1.63 29.03
C VAL A 655 -10.94 -0.30 28.39
N LYS A 656 -10.52 0.82 28.99
CA LYS A 656 -10.75 2.16 28.46
C LYS A 656 -9.55 2.62 27.62
N LEU A 657 -9.61 2.37 26.31
CA LEU A 657 -8.63 2.91 25.37
C LEU A 657 -8.92 4.38 25.02
N THR A 658 -7.93 5.09 24.49
CA THR A 658 -8.03 6.44 23.87
C THR A 658 -8.14 6.34 22.34
N ASP A 659 -8.51 7.44 21.66
CA ASP A 659 -8.64 7.48 20.19
C ASP A 659 -7.32 7.04 19.54
N GLU A 660 -6.20 7.59 20.04
CA GLU A 660 -4.84 7.29 19.60
C GLU A 660 -4.45 5.83 19.82
N GLU A 661 -4.82 5.24 20.97
CA GLU A 661 -4.54 3.84 21.27
C GLU A 661 -5.31 2.86 20.36
N ILE A 662 -6.55 3.19 19.99
CA ILE A 662 -7.32 2.38 19.03
C ILE A 662 -6.65 2.42 17.66
N GLU A 663 -6.25 3.60 17.20
CA GLU A 663 -5.56 3.72 15.92
C GLU A 663 -4.21 2.98 15.93
N ALA A 664 -3.46 3.09 17.03
CA ALA A 664 -2.17 2.42 17.21
C ALA A 664 -2.32 0.89 17.22
N VAL A 665 -3.29 0.33 17.96
CA VAL A 665 -3.48 -1.14 18.00
C VAL A 665 -3.93 -1.68 16.64
N VAL A 666 -4.74 -0.94 15.89
CA VAL A 666 -5.12 -1.33 14.52
C VAL A 666 -3.92 -1.30 13.59
N ALA A 667 -3.04 -0.29 13.70
CA ALA A 667 -1.79 -0.28 12.94
C ALA A 667 -0.88 -1.46 13.28
N TYR A 668 -0.80 -1.82 14.57
CA TYR A 668 -0.04 -2.97 15.01
C TYR A 668 -0.61 -4.29 14.47
N ILE A 669 -1.93 -4.48 14.50
CA ILE A 669 -2.60 -5.64 13.89
C ILE A 669 -2.29 -5.72 12.38
N ARG A 670 -2.27 -4.58 11.68
CA ARG A 670 -1.89 -4.54 10.25
C ARG A 670 -0.45 -4.96 10.01
N ASN A 671 0.44 -4.71 10.95
CA ASN A 671 1.84 -5.08 10.82
C ASN A 671 2.05 -6.60 10.80
N PHE A 672 1.10 -7.41 11.29
CA PHE A 672 1.19 -8.87 11.16
C PHE A 672 1.25 -9.33 9.70
N ALA A 673 0.65 -8.60 8.75
CA ALA A 673 0.74 -8.93 7.32
C ALA A 673 2.17 -8.83 6.75
N ASN A 674 3.08 -8.17 7.47
CA ASN A 674 4.49 -8.05 7.09
C ASN A 674 5.37 -9.13 7.75
N LEU A 675 4.80 -9.95 8.65
CA LEU A 675 5.49 -11.03 9.33
C LEU A 675 5.29 -12.36 8.57
N PRO A 676 6.17 -13.35 8.74
CA PRO A 676 5.93 -14.69 8.22
C PRO A 676 4.62 -15.27 8.78
N GLU A 677 3.84 -15.98 7.97
CA GLU A 677 2.59 -16.62 8.44
C GLU A 677 2.87 -17.52 9.64
N THR A 678 2.23 -17.22 10.77
CA THR A 678 2.39 -17.97 12.00
C THR A 678 1.46 -19.19 11.98
N LYS A 679 2.01 -20.37 12.30
CA LYS A 679 1.20 -21.58 12.43
C LYS A 679 0.29 -21.44 13.66
N PRO A 680 -1.01 -21.78 13.56
CA PRO A 680 -1.87 -21.81 14.74
C PRO A 680 -1.32 -22.81 15.76
N ARG A 681 -1.50 -22.54 17.06
CA ARG A 681 -1.17 -23.50 18.10
C ARG A 681 -1.98 -24.79 17.87
N GLU A 682 -1.30 -25.93 17.76
CA GLU A 682 -1.98 -27.22 17.85
C GLU A 682 -2.70 -27.27 19.21
N GLY A 683 -4.03 -27.37 19.17
CA GLY A 683 -4.83 -27.49 20.38
C GLY A 683 -4.40 -28.72 21.20
N PRO A 684 -4.63 -28.73 22.52
CA PRO A 684 -4.37 -29.92 23.32
C PRO A 684 -5.15 -31.09 22.72
N ARG A 685 -4.44 -32.16 22.33
CA ARG A 685 -5.06 -33.41 21.89
C ARG A 685 -6.02 -33.83 22.98
N SER A 686 -7.29 -34.05 22.63
CA SER A 686 -8.26 -34.65 23.54
C SER A 686 -7.63 -35.91 24.14
N PRO A 687 -7.67 -36.10 25.48
CA PRO A 687 -7.15 -37.32 26.06
C PRO A 687 -7.92 -38.48 25.44
N THR A 688 -7.18 -39.38 24.78
CA THR A 688 -7.73 -40.62 24.26
C THR A 688 -8.37 -41.34 25.44
N ILE A 689 -9.70 -41.42 25.46
CA ILE A 689 -10.40 -42.35 26.33
C ILE A 689 -10.02 -43.73 25.80
N VAL A 690 -9.04 -44.36 26.44
CA VAL A 690 -8.82 -45.79 26.32
C VAL A 690 -9.95 -46.42 27.11
N SER A 691 -10.99 -46.88 26.42
CA SER A 691 -11.88 -47.89 26.98
C SER A 691 -11.07 -49.18 27.09
N GLU A 692 -11.19 -49.82 28.26
CA GLU A 692 -10.55 -51.08 28.67
C GLU A 692 -10.51 -52.17 27.59
#